data_AF-A0A975BDL8-F1
#
_entry.id   AF-A0A975BDL8-F1
#
_cell.length_a   1.000
_cell.length_b   1.000
_cell.length_c   1.000
_cell.angle_alpha   90.00
_cell.angle_beta   90.00
_cell.angle_gamma   90.00
#
_symmetry.space_group_name_H-M   'P 1'
#
loop_
_entity.id
_entity.type
_entity.pdbx_description
1 polymer ?
#
loop_
_entity_poly.entity_id
_entity_poly.type
_entity_poly.pdbx_seq_one_letter_code
_entity_poly.pdbx_strand_id
1 'polypeptide(L)'
;MEKHNYYILLDLSVDPPENDLKVIENAIKKKQAQWSRERNHPTKGTIIQKYIGLIPDIQKVMADKTLRLQEAHEAKKILAIQEKEKFSKIARQLKILLSKGSITKNEIEKLSKKYSIKEQQIKNWIKKRENLLKITRRAEILISSGKTNEKNIANAAKALKIDKEKFTNLVKKKEAEQYQEIDDYITRCLRRGYITTKEIDQLKKLFGINEDAILRRIKCPIKKKGDPQADKPNPIDKTLENLITSNLKIVGKKSLYDFLNLSSGADLEILQKRAKEKESEVRKTGQKDAVTTASGVLAGHCLTIFHKESNRKEYDLTRTLSRIGELNNDIDIAGIDNKISYESHKILIRTALKLGMDIGEAYEYIDKYCNKKKIAIAKKTISTEKKRILTLITTGLVGILILIIFTSLSMQKIKESRLKSEYENIIREAEVQQELESKEIILKNYIKYTPKNEYTIKAEQEIKKIQSLIIDREYNKTMEEAELLSEKNNFKDAVAVLDNFLKKYPKTSYENKIKKQISDLSYKIQEKEYNTLISLKYDDYTKKIKAYNEYIAKYPDSSHIDEIQTMIAQMVQKDFTNLKEKLSICENKENWETCIELCDEFINKFKDTNQANDAEGLKNKYQNKIQSQGDLAKMKRRAEEKGTDLEGARLIYLEYLEANPELASYLKTMIVSEIKVLDAKIEKQTLAEKEWEDILNANNNKTTSLSVRIEKIEKYLQKYPKGIHTEEANTLLAKLRKEKEVEDELRASEKERREWQNTLAYCQNPQYSFADKIQKIDQYIINNPSGKYIQKARLLSSQLKELKRAEDERLREQQAYLLRLQQERQRIISLISRSGRFSNNGNSTVTDRQTGLTWTMLDSLTETNQCLTFESALNYVNQLNTGGHSTWRLPTVKELSDILKTQPAFPVSPRSKWFWTSETYWHGWNKNIYILTSKGPGNWEKVSVGVKECGSVLAVSQ
;
A
#
# COMPACT_ATOMS: atom_id res chain seq x y z
N MET A 1 -34.30 -13.75 -4.51
CA MET A 1 -35.25 -12.84 -5.20
C MET A 1 -35.38 -11.55 -4.40
N GLU A 2 -35.62 -10.41 -5.03
CA GLU A 2 -36.00 -9.18 -4.30
C GLU A 2 -37.43 -9.31 -3.76
N LYS A 3 -37.60 -9.27 -2.43
CA LYS A 3 -38.91 -9.08 -1.78
C LYS A 3 -39.38 -7.65 -2.12
N HIS A 4 -40.45 -7.52 -2.89
CA HIS A 4 -40.98 -6.22 -3.28
C HIS A 4 -41.94 -5.73 -2.20
N ASN A 5 -41.74 -4.52 -1.70
CA ASN A 5 -42.54 -3.99 -0.59
C ASN A 5 -43.88 -3.42 -1.07
N TYR A 6 -44.97 -3.80 -0.39
CA TYR A 6 -46.33 -3.57 -0.90
C TYR A 6 -46.80 -2.12 -0.77
N TYR A 7 -46.40 -1.39 0.28
CA TYR A 7 -46.66 0.05 0.38
C TYR A 7 -46.01 0.83 -0.77
N ILE A 8 -44.76 0.47 -1.13
CA ILE A 8 -44.02 1.10 -2.23
C ILE A 8 -44.59 0.71 -3.60
N LEU A 9 -45.02 -0.54 -3.81
CA LEU A 9 -45.68 -0.95 -5.06
C LEU A 9 -47.01 -0.23 -5.30
N LEU A 10 -47.77 0.05 -4.23
CA LEU A 10 -49.11 0.63 -4.28
C LEU A 10 -49.15 2.19 -4.24
N ASP A 11 -48.00 2.85 -4.12
CA ASP A 11 -47.87 4.31 -3.89
C ASP A 11 -48.60 4.81 -2.62
N LEU A 12 -48.64 4.00 -1.55
CA LEU A 12 -49.35 4.33 -0.31
C LEU A 12 -48.51 5.18 0.65
N SER A 13 -49.18 5.93 1.53
CA SER A 13 -48.50 6.67 2.61
C SER A 13 -47.81 5.70 3.59
N VAL A 14 -46.58 6.03 3.99
CA VAL A 14 -45.75 5.23 4.91
C VAL A 14 -45.50 5.95 6.24
N ASP A 15 -45.63 7.28 6.29
CA ASP A 15 -45.42 8.07 7.51
C ASP A 15 -46.36 9.31 7.54
N PRO A 16 -47.53 9.25 8.21
CA PRO A 16 -48.09 8.07 8.88
C PRO A 16 -48.44 6.96 7.88
N PRO A 17 -48.36 5.68 8.29
CA PRO A 17 -48.71 4.56 7.41
C PRO A 17 -50.21 4.57 7.10
N GLU A 18 -50.57 4.39 5.83
CA GLU A 18 -51.96 4.25 5.42
C GLU A 18 -52.60 3.04 6.10
N ASN A 19 -53.81 3.22 6.62
CA ASN A 19 -54.55 2.22 7.39
C ASN A 19 -56.01 2.03 6.93
N ASP A 20 -56.57 2.93 6.11
CA ASP A 20 -57.91 2.74 5.54
C ASP A 20 -57.89 1.64 4.47
N LEU A 21 -58.66 0.58 4.73
CA LEU A 21 -58.83 -0.55 3.82
C LEU A 21 -59.43 -0.13 2.47
N LYS A 22 -60.29 0.89 2.42
CA LYS A 22 -60.88 1.40 1.17
C LYS A 22 -59.84 2.10 0.30
N VAL A 23 -58.95 2.89 0.90
CA VAL A 23 -57.84 3.55 0.20
C VAL A 23 -56.88 2.50 -0.36
N ILE A 24 -56.54 1.49 0.44
CA ILE A 24 -55.68 0.37 0.07
C ILE A 24 -56.30 -0.45 -1.08
N GLU A 25 -57.57 -0.82 -0.99
CA GLU A 25 -58.26 -1.61 -2.02
C GLU A 25 -58.35 -0.84 -3.35
N ASN A 26 -58.64 0.47 -3.29
CA ASN A 26 -58.65 1.33 -4.48
C ASN A 26 -57.25 1.48 -5.09
N ALA A 27 -56.18 1.55 -4.28
CA ALA A 27 -54.81 1.55 -4.78
C ALA A 27 -54.44 0.23 -5.48
N ILE A 28 -54.85 -0.91 -4.92
CA ILE A 28 -54.67 -2.24 -5.53
C ILE A 28 -55.39 -2.30 -6.88
N LYS A 29 -56.68 -1.93 -6.95
CA LYS A 29 -57.46 -1.91 -8.21
C LYS A 29 -56.84 -0.99 -9.27
N LYS A 30 -56.38 0.20 -8.87
CA LYS A 30 -55.69 1.17 -9.75
C LYS A 30 -54.39 0.58 -10.33
N LYS A 31 -53.57 -0.05 -9.50
CA LYS A 31 -52.30 -0.68 -9.93
C LYS A 31 -52.53 -1.92 -10.77
N GLN A 32 -53.50 -2.76 -10.43
CA GLN A 32 -53.95 -3.90 -11.24
C GLN A 32 -54.36 -3.46 -12.65
N ALA A 33 -55.15 -2.39 -12.77
CA ALA A 33 -55.55 -1.84 -14.07
C ALA A 33 -54.36 -1.28 -14.87
N GLN A 34 -53.42 -0.57 -14.22
CA GLN A 34 -52.20 -0.09 -14.87
C GLN A 34 -51.32 -1.27 -15.37
N TRP A 35 -51.02 -2.22 -14.49
CA TRP A 35 -50.18 -3.37 -14.82
C TRP A 35 -50.80 -4.25 -15.92
N SER A 36 -52.13 -4.39 -15.94
CA SER A 36 -52.83 -5.13 -17.01
C SER A 36 -52.65 -4.46 -18.38
N ARG A 37 -52.59 -3.12 -18.45
CA ARG A 37 -52.30 -2.37 -19.69
C ARG A 37 -50.83 -2.48 -20.09
N GLU A 38 -49.91 -2.37 -19.14
CA GLU A 38 -48.46 -2.50 -19.39
C GLU A 38 -47.97 -3.97 -19.50
N ARG A 39 -48.85 -4.97 -19.42
CA ARG A 39 -48.53 -6.42 -19.39
C ARG A 39 -47.63 -6.89 -20.55
N ASN A 40 -47.77 -6.26 -21.72
CA ASN A 40 -47.04 -6.58 -22.95
C ASN A 40 -45.98 -5.52 -23.30
N HIS A 41 -45.62 -4.63 -22.38
CA HIS A 41 -44.66 -3.54 -22.62
C HIS A 41 -43.26 -4.10 -22.95
N PRO A 42 -42.63 -3.73 -24.09
CA PRO A 42 -41.44 -4.43 -24.63
C PRO A 42 -40.27 -4.64 -23.66
N THR A 43 -40.02 -3.69 -22.77
CA THR A 43 -38.91 -3.74 -21.78
C THR A 43 -39.35 -3.98 -20.33
N LYS A 44 -40.65 -4.20 -20.07
CA LYS A 44 -41.19 -4.33 -18.70
C LYS A 44 -42.17 -5.48 -18.49
N GLY A 45 -42.75 -6.05 -19.57
CA GLY A 45 -43.87 -7.00 -19.50
C GLY A 45 -43.64 -8.15 -18.51
N THR A 46 -42.46 -8.77 -18.51
CA THR A 46 -42.09 -9.87 -17.59
C THR A 46 -42.14 -9.47 -16.10
N ILE A 47 -41.71 -8.24 -15.77
CA ILE A 47 -41.75 -7.72 -14.39
C ILE A 47 -43.20 -7.41 -14.00
N ILE A 48 -43.97 -6.85 -14.93
CA ILE A 48 -45.34 -6.42 -14.71
C ILE A 48 -46.29 -7.62 -14.61
N GLN A 49 -46.06 -8.68 -15.38
CA GLN A 49 -46.72 -9.98 -15.22
C GLN A 49 -46.44 -10.59 -13.84
N LYS A 50 -45.21 -10.46 -13.33
CA LYS A 50 -44.88 -10.86 -11.95
C LYS A 50 -45.63 -10.02 -10.91
N TYR A 51 -45.79 -8.71 -11.11
CA TYR A 51 -46.58 -7.86 -10.21
C TYR A 51 -48.07 -8.20 -10.22
N ILE A 52 -48.64 -8.54 -11.38
CA ILE A 52 -50.02 -9.07 -11.48
C ILE A 52 -50.15 -10.37 -10.68
N GLY A 53 -49.18 -11.29 -10.78
CA GLY A 53 -49.16 -12.53 -10.01
C GLY A 53 -49.06 -12.35 -8.49
N LEU A 54 -48.55 -11.21 -8.01
CA LEU A 54 -48.46 -10.88 -6.58
C LEU A 54 -49.74 -10.25 -6.00
N ILE A 55 -50.75 -9.91 -6.83
CA ILE A 55 -51.96 -9.22 -6.35
C ILE A 55 -52.69 -9.98 -5.22
N PRO A 56 -52.87 -11.33 -5.27
CA PRO A 56 -53.51 -12.07 -4.18
C PRO A 56 -52.74 -11.99 -2.86
N ASP A 57 -51.41 -12.07 -2.91
CA ASP A 57 -50.55 -11.93 -1.72
C ASP A 57 -50.54 -10.49 -1.19
N ILE A 58 -50.56 -9.49 -2.07
CA ILE A 58 -50.72 -8.08 -1.71
C ILE A 58 -52.06 -7.86 -0.99
N GLN A 59 -53.16 -8.38 -1.53
CA GLN A 59 -54.49 -8.29 -0.90
C GLN A 59 -54.48 -8.96 0.49
N LYS A 60 -53.93 -10.18 0.59
CA LYS A 60 -53.85 -10.94 1.85
C LYS A 60 -53.03 -10.22 2.93
N VAL A 61 -51.84 -9.73 2.60
CA VAL A 61 -50.93 -9.04 3.54
C VAL A 61 -51.44 -7.66 3.93
N MET A 62 -52.10 -6.93 3.02
CA MET A 62 -52.61 -5.57 3.29
C MET A 62 -53.98 -5.56 3.98
N ALA A 63 -54.71 -6.69 3.99
CA ALA A 63 -55.91 -6.89 4.79
C ALA A 63 -55.58 -7.19 6.27
N ASP A 64 -54.54 -7.98 6.54
CA ASP A 64 -54.11 -8.28 7.92
C ASP A 64 -53.42 -7.06 8.57
N LYS A 65 -53.98 -6.58 9.68
CA LYS A 65 -53.47 -5.41 10.42
C LYS A 65 -52.02 -5.58 10.90
N THR A 66 -51.61 -6.78 11.28
CA THR A 66 -50.27 -7.06 11.83
C THR A 66 -49.22 -7.17 10.72
N LEU A 67 -49.52 -7.91 9.64
CA LEU A 67 -48.63 -8.05 8.49
C LEU A 67 -48.49 -6.70 7.76
N ARG A 68 -49.59 -5.96 7.59
CA ARG A 68 -49.58 -4.60 7.06
C ARG A 68 -48.66 -3.66 7.84
N LEU A 69 -48.71 -3.69 9.18
CA LEU A 69 -47.83 -2.85 10.02
C LEU A 69 -46.35 -3.27 9.94
N GLN A 70 -46.05 -4.57 9.81
CA GLN A 70 -44.69 -5.05 9.54
C GLN A 70 -44.19 -4.56 8.16
N GLU A 71 -45.02 -4.69 7.14
CA GLU A 71 -44.72 -4.28 5.77
C GLU A 71 -44.56 -2.75 5.64
N ALA A 72 -45.34 -1.95 6.41
CA ALA A 72 -45.15 -0.51 6.54
C ALA A 72 -43.82 -0.14 7.22
N HIS A 73 -43.41 -0.89 8.25
CA HIS A 73 -42.15 -0.68 8.95
C HIS A 73 -40.94 -1.06 8.08
N GLU A 74 -41.05 -2.11 7.26
CA GLU A 74 -40.07 -2.41 6.20
C GLU A 74 -40.05 -1.31 5.13
N ALA A 75 -41.22 -0.81 4.70
CA ALA A 75 -41.30 0.32 3.76
C ALA A 75 -40.56 1.55 4.28
N LYS A 76 -40.76 1.91 5.56
CA LYS A 76 -40.10 3.05 6.22
C LYS A 76 -38.58 2.86 6.28
N LYS A 77 -38.09 1.64 6.52
CA LYS A 77 -36.65 1.31 6.44
C LYS A 77 -36.11 1.44 5.02
N ILE A 78 -36.80 0.88 4.02
CA ILE A 78 -36.40 0.93 2.61
C ILE A 78 -36.35 2.39 2.13
N LEU A 79 -37.36 3.19 2.41
CA LEU A 79 -37.40 4.61 2.07
C LEU A 79 -36.28 5.39 2.77
N ALA A 80 -36.05 5.18 4.08
CA ALA A 80 -34.94 5.82 4.78
C ALA A 80 -33.55 5.45 4.22
N ILE A 81 -33.37 4.22 3.72
CA ILE A 81 -32.15 3.79 3.01
C ILE A 81 -32.04 4.50 1.66
N GLN A 82 -33.11 4.53 0.86
CA GLN A 82 -33.13 5.24 -0.42
C GLN A 82 -32.89 6.75 -0.28
N GLU A 83 -33.46 7.39 0.75
CA GLU A 83 -33.20 8.78 1.10
C GLU A 83 -31.74 8.99 1.51
N LYS A 84 -31.17 8.10 2.33
CA LYS A 84 -29.75 8.14 2.72
C LYS A 84 -28.81 7.99 1.51
N GLU A 85 -29.17 7.20 0.51
CA GLU A 85 -28.42 7.10 -0.76
C GLU A 85 -28.60 8.31 -1.69
N LYS A 86 -29.82 8.84 -1.83
CA LYS A 86 -30.06 10.11 -2.55
C LYS A 86 -29.27 11.24 -1.90
N PHE A 87 -29.32 11.33 -0.57
CA PHE A 87 -28.57 12.29 0.23
C PHE A 87 -27.06 12.11 0.12
N SER A 88 -26.52 10.89 0.03
CA SER A 88 -25.06 10.68 -0.13
C SER A 88 -24.53 11.17 -1.49
N LYS A 89 -25.33 11.03 -2.56
CA LYS A 89 -25.01 11.55 -3.90
C LYS A 89 -25.04 13.09 -3.91
N ILE A 90 -26.12 13.69 -3.41
CA ILE A 90 -26.24 15.15 -3.24
C ILE A 90 -25.14 15.69 -2.31
N ALA A 91 -24.77 14.94 -1.27
CA ALA A 91 -23.69 15.29 -0.35
C ALA A 91 -22.31 15.38 -1.01
N ARG A 92 -22.03 14.53 -2.01
CA ARG A 92 -20.80 14.58 -2.81
C ARG A 92 -20.78 15.84 -3.67
N GLN A 93 -21.88 16.09 -4.37
CA GLN A 93 -22.01 17.21 -5.30
C GLN A 93 -22.05 18.58 -4.62
N LEU A 94 -22.72 18.72 -3.47
CA LEU A 94 -22.65 19.93 -2.66
C LEU A 94 -21.22 20.23 -2.18
N LYS A 95 -20.35 19.22 -1.98
CA LYS A 95 -18.92 19.46 -1.69
C LYS A 95 -18.20 20.06 -2.90
N ILE A 96 -18.49 19.59 -4.11
CA ILE A 96 -17.87 20.07 -5.37
C ILE A 96 -18.29 21.52 -5.64
N LEU A 97 -19.56 21.86 -5.43
CA LEU A 97 -20.05 23.23 -5.59
C LEU A 97 -19.53 24.18 -4.50
N LEU A 98 -19.57 23.78 -3.21
CA LEU A 98 -19.07 24.62 -2.12
C LEU A 98 -17.55 24.90 -2.19
N SER A 99 -16.76 24.12 -2.95
CA SER A 99 -15.31 24.32 -3.05
C SER A 99 -14.92 25.70 -3.61
N LYS A 100 -15.77 26.30 -4.45
CA LYS A 100 -15.53 27.65 -4.97
C LYS A 100 -15.65 28.74 -3.88
N GLY A 101 -16.41 28.48 -2.81
CA GLY A 101 -16.49 29.30 -1.60
C GLY A 101 -17.93 29.63 -1.18
N SER A 102 -18.84 29.76 -2.15
CA SER A 102 -20.27 29.98 -1.96
C SER A 102 -21.06 29.30 -3.10
N ILE A 103 -22.37 29.15 -2.94
CA ILE A 103 -23.29 28.65 -3.99
C ILE A 103 -24.28 29.78 -4.32
N THR A 104 -24.54 30.00 -5.61
CA THR A 104 -25.47 31.04 -6.08
C THR A 104 -26.93 30.62 -5.88
N LYS A 105 -27.86 31.59 -5.85
CA LYS A 105 -29.31 31.29 -5.84
C LYS A 105 -29.72 30.41 -7.03
N ASN A 106 -29.16 30.69 -8.22
CA ASN A 106 -29.39 29.97 -9.47
C ASN A 106 -29.00 28.48 -9.36
N GLU A 107 -27.86 28.19 -8.72
CA GLU A 107 -27.42 26.81 -8.49
C GLU A 107 -28.33 26.06 -7.52
N ILE A 108 -28.82 26.71 -6.46
CA ILE A 108 -29.77 26.10 -5.51
C ILE A 108 -31.10 25.77 -6.22
N GLU A 109 -31.58 26.67 -7.08
CA GLU A 109 -32.79 26.47 -7.88
C GLU A 109 -32.63 25.32 -8.89
N LYS A 110 -31.52 25.30 -9.65
CA LYS A 110 -31.22 24.23 -10.62
C LYS A 110 -31.00 22.87 -9.93
N LEU A 111 -30.37 22.83 -8.75
CA LEU A 111 -30.27 21.63 -7.91
C LEU A 111 -31.64 21.16 -7.41
N SER A 112 -32.48 22.10 -6.95
CA SER A 112 -33.85 21.83 -6.49
C SER A 112 -34.67 21.18 -7.60
N LYS A 113 -34.60 21.72 -8.81
CA LYS A 113 -35.22 21.16 -10.02
C LYS A 113 -34.64 19.79 -10.40
N LYS A 114 -33.30 19.64 -10.51
CA LYS A 114 -32.66 18.37 -10.91
C LYS A 114 -32.90 17.21 -9.94
N TYR A 115 -33.11 17.47 -8.65
CA TYR A 115 -33.36 16.43 -7.63
C TYR A 115 -34.80 16.36 -7.11
N SER A 116 -35.70 17.25 -7.52
CA SER A 116 -37.07 17.35 -7.01
C SER A 116 -37.16 17.53 -5.48
N ILE A 117 -36.27 18.37 -4.92
CA ILE A 117 -36.14 18.63 -3.48
C ILE A 117 -36.40 20.10 -3.18
N LYS A 118 -37.15 20.42 -2.12
CA LYS A 118 -37.48 21.81 -1.76
C LYS A 118 -36.21 22.61 -1.45
N GLU A 119 -36.07 23.81 -2.04
CA GLU A 119 -34.87 24.66 -1.86
C GLU A 119 -34.46 24.84 -0.39
N GLN A 120 -35.42 24.94 0.53
CA GLN A 120 -35.15 25.16 1.95
C GLN A 120 -34.39 24.00 2.60
N GLN A 121 -34.58 22.76 2.13
CA GLN A 121 -33.80 21.61 2.59
C GLN A 121 -32.35 21.73 2.11
N ILE A 122 -32.14 22.15 0.85
CA ILE A 122 -30.81 22.39 0.26
C ILE A 122 -30.10 23.54 0.99
N LYS A 123 -30.79 24.66 1.26
CA LYS A 123 -30.25 25.80 2.04
C LYS A 123 -29.83 25.39 3.46
N ASN A 124 -30.64 24.57 4.13
CA ASN A 124 -30.28 24.02 5.45
C ASN A 124 -29.06 23.08 5.39
N TRP A 125 -28.95 22.25 4.34
CA TRP A 125 -27.76 21.40 4.13
C TRP A 125 -26.50 22.21 3.80
N ILE A 126 -26.62 23.31 3.05
CA ILE A 126 -25.53 24.26 2.79
C ILE A 126 -25.07 24.90 4.11
N LYS A 127 -25.99 25.49 4.90
CA LYS A 127 -25.66 26.14 6.18
C LYS A 127 -24.95 25.19 7.16
N LYS A 128 -25.35 23.92 7.21
CA LYS A 128 -24.69 22.88 8.05
C LYS A 128 -23.30 22.47 7.54
N ARG A 129 -22.99 22.69 6.25
CA ARG A 129 -21.73 22.29 5.60
C ARG A 129 -20.72 23.43 5.46
N GLU A 130 -21.19 24.67 5.33
CA GLU A 130 -20.34 25.84 5.05
C GLU A 130 -19.25 26.03 6.11
N ASN A 131 -19.61 25.91 7.40
CA ASN A 131 -18.63 25.94 8.49
C ASN A 131 -17.61 24.79 8.38
N LEU A 132 -18.09 23.55 8.18
CA LEU A 132 -17.21 22.37 8.01
C LEU A 132 -16.22 22.57 6.84
N LEU A 133 -16.66 23.24 5.78
CA LEU A 133 -15.85 23.49 4.58
C LEU A 133 -14.83 24.62 4.78
N LYS A 134 -15.19 25.70 5.48
CA LYS A 134 -14.24 26.75 5.91
C LYS A 134 -13.10 26.17 6.74
N ILE A 135 -13.43 25.28 7.68
CA ILE A 135 -12.46 24.58 8.54
C ILE A 135 -11.57 23.65 7.70
N THR A 136 -12.18 22.80 6.86
CA THR A 136 -11.45 21.84 6.01
C THR A 136 -10.52 22.55 5.04
N ARG A 137 -10.98 23.62 4.37
CA ARG A 137 -10.18 24.41 3.42
C ARG A 137 -8.99 25.08 4.11
N ARG A 138 -9.13 25.51 5.38
CA ARG A 138 -7.99 26.04 6.15
C ARG A 138 -6.95 24.98 6.49
N ALA A 139 -7.38 23.75 6.81
CA ALA A 139 -6.48 22.62 6.99
C ALA A 139 -5.75 22.24 5.68
N GLU A 140 -6.47 22.16 4.56
CA GLU A 140 -5.91 21.90 3.22
C GLU A 140 -4.88 22.97 2.81
N ILE A 141 -5.08 24.24 3.18
CA ILE A 141 -4.11 25.33 2.96
C ILE A 141 -2.85 25.18 3.82
N LEU A 142 -2.94 24.72 5.08
CA LEU A 142 -1.76 24.47 5.91
C LEU A 142 -0.91 23.31 5.36
N ILE A 143 -1.56 22.21 4.97
CA ILE A 143 -0.92 21.04 4.35
C ILE A 143 -0.22 21.46 3.05
N SER A 144 -0.94 22.11 2.13
CA SER A 144 -0.40 22.51 0.83
C SER A 144 0.55 23.72 0.83
N SER A 145 0.88 24.26 2.01
CA SER A 145 1.95 25.25 2.20
C SER A 145 3.10 24.75 3.07
N GLY A 146 3.08 23.47 3.49
CA GLY A 146 4.06 22.89 4.41
C GLY A 146 4.03 23.48 5.82
N LYS A 147 2.96 24.22 6.18
CA LYS A 147 2.82 24.96 7.44
C LYS A 147 2.03 24.15 8.49
N THR A 148 2.30 22.84 8.56
CA THR A 148 1.69 21.90 9.50
C THR A 148 2.36 21.88 10.88
N ASN A 149 3.31 22.78 11.15
CA ASN A 149 3.88 22.91 12.49
C ASN A 149 2.86 23.46 13.51
N GLU A 150 3.08 23.15 14.79
CA GLU A 150 2.11 23.38 15.86
C GLU A 150 1.70 24.85 16.01
N LYS A 151 2.65 25.78 15.85
CA LYS A 151 2.41 27.23 15.90
C LYS A 151 1.40 27.69 14.84
N ASN A 152 1.52 27.20 13.61
CA ASN A 152 0.59 27.55 12.54
C ASN A 152 -0.77 26.86 12.68
N ILE A 153 -0.81 25.61 13.17
CA ILE A 153 -2.06 24.91 13.49
C ILE A 153 -2.81 25.62 14.63
N ALA A 154 -2.14 26.01 15.71
CA ALA A 154 -2.74 26.73 16.83
C ALA A 154 -3.29 28.10 16.41
N ASN A 155 -2.54 28.87 15.61
CA ASN A 155 -3.00 30.14 15.06
C ASN A 155 -4.25 29.98 14.17
N ALA A 156 -4.30 28.93 13.35
CA ALA A 156 -5.47 28.63 12.52
C ALA A 156 -6.69 28.15 13.33
N ALA A 157 -6.48 27.33 14.37
CA ALA A 157 -7.54 26.89 15.28
C ALA A 157 -8.17 28.08 16.04
N LYS A 158 -7.32 28.98 16.57
CA LYS A 158 -7.75 30.23 17.23
C LYS A 158 -8.54 31.13 16.29
N ALA A 159 -8.09 31.31 15.04
CA ALA A 159 -8.79 32.10 14.03
C ALA A 159 -10.15 31.50 13.60
N LEU A 160 -10.32 30.18 13.73
CA LEU A 160 -11.58 29.48 13.44
C LEU A 160 -12.51 29.33 14.66
N LYS A 161 -12.09 29.76 15.86
CA LYS A 161 -12.76 29.50 17.16
C LYS A 161 -13.01 28.00 17.41
N ILE A 162 -12.01 27.16 17.14
CA ILE A 162 -12.08 25.71 17.32
C ILE A 162 -10.94 25.27 18.25
N ASP A 163 -11.23 24.24 19.03
CA ASP A 163 -10.23 23.54 19.85
C ASP A 163 -9.00 23.10 19.02
N LYS A 164 -7.82 23.38 19.57
CA LYS A 164 -6.51 23.08 18.99
C LYS A 164 -6.37 21.59 18.70
N GLU A 165 -6.82 20.71 19.60
CA GLU A 165 -6.61 19.27 19.43
C GLU A 165 -7.48 18.70 18.31
N LYS A 166 -8.79 19.01 18.31
CA LYS A 166 -9.73 18.64 17.23
C LYS A 166 -9.29 19.18 15.87
N PHE A 167 -8.74 20.39 15.80
CA PHE A 167 -8.20 20.92 14.55
C PHE A 167 -6.88 20.23 14.13
N THR A 168 -5.99 19.92 15.08
CA THR A 168 -4.75 19.16 14.82
C THR A 168 -5.05 17.76 14.28
N ASN A 169 -6.00 17.05 14.89
CA ASN A 169 -6.41 15.73 14.46
C ASN A 169 -7.13 15.75 13.10
N LEU A 170 -7.85 16.83 12.77
CA LEU A 170 -8.38 17.05 11.42
C LEU A 170 -7.26 17.29 10.39
N VAL A 171 -6.24 18.09 10.70
CA VAL A 171 -5.08 18.34 9.81
C VAL A 171 -4.35 17.02 9.54
N LYS A 172 -3.94 16.28 10.59
CA LYS A 172 -3.29 14.96 10.47
C LYS A 172 -4.13 13.99 9.62
N LYS A 173 -5.44 13.94 9.84
CA LYS A 173 -6.35 13.10 9.05
C LYS A 173 -6.43 13.52 7.58
N LYS A 174 -6.51 14.83 7.28
CA LYS A 174 -6.54 15.32 5.89
C LYS A 174 -5.22 15.07 5.17
N GLU A 175 -4.11 15.18 5.87
CA GLU A 175 -2.77 14.87 5.36
C GLU A 175 -2.64 13.37 5.05
N ALA A 176 -3.08 12.49 5.95
CA ALA A 176 -3.11 11.04 5.71
C ALA A 176 -4.05 10.64 4.56
N GLU A 177 -5.28 11.19 4.51
CA GLU A 177 -6.19 11.00 3.36
C GLU A 177 -5.54 11.45 2.03
N GLN A 178 -4.79 12.56 2.04
CA GLN A 178 -4.14 13.10 0.86
C GLN A 178 -2.91 12.29 0.42
N TYR A 179 -2.13 11.74 1.34
CA TYR A 179 -1.05 10.82 0.98
C TYR A 179 -1.59 9.48 0.47
N GLN A 180 -2.68 8.95 1.03
CA GLN A 180 -3.32 7.74 0.49
C GLN A 180 -3.77 7.93 -0.96
N GLU A 181 -4.34 9.09 -1.32
CA GLU A 181 -4.69 9.40 -2.73
C GLU A 181 -3.48 9.39 -3.69
N ILE A 182 -2.27 9.65 -3.17
CA ILE A 182 -1.01 9.61 -3.94
C ILE A 182 -0.45 8.19 -3.98
N ASP A 183 -0.46 7.46 -2.86
CA ASP A 183 0.01 6.08 -2.76
C ASP A 183 -0.85 5.13 -3.63
N ASP A 184 -2.17 5.34 -3.66
CA ASP A 184 -3.12 4.64 -4.54
C ASP A 184 -2.75 4.86 -6.03
N TYR A 185 -2.30 6.06 -6.41
CA TYR A 185 -1.86 6.38 -7.77
C TYR A 185 -0.50 5.76 -8.10
N ILE A 186 0.47 5.86 -7.19
CA ILE A 186 1.81 5.29 -7.35
C ILE A 186 1.74 3.76 -7.45
N THR A 187 0.83 3.11 -6.71
CA THR A 187 0.60 1.66 -6.80
C THR A 187 0.10 1.25 -8.19
N ARG A 188 -0.71 2.09 -8.88
CA ARG A 188 -1.08 1.85 -10.29
C ARG A 188 0.09 2.07 -11.24
N CYS A 189 0.90 3.11 -11.04
CA CYS A 189 2.13 3.33 -11.81
C CYS A 189 3.12 2.17 -11.67
N LEU A 190 3.20 1.54 -10.49
CA LEU A 190 4.02 0.36 -10.24
C LEU A 190 3.56 -0.85 -11.07
N ARG A 191 2.24 -1.07 -11.22
CA ARG A 191 1.67 -2.09 -12.15
C ARG A 191 1.84 -1.76 -13.64
N ARG A 192 2.12 -0.50 -13.96
CA ARG A 192 2.54 -0.02 -15.29
C ARG A 192 4.06 -0.13 -15.48
N GLY A 193 4.81 -0.44 -14.42
CA GLY A 193 6.27 -0.57 -14.42
C GLY A 193 7.05 0.75 -14.47
N TYR A 194 6.37 1.91 -14.56
CA TYR A 194 7.02 3.22 -14.59
C TYR A 194 6.06 4.38 -14.30
N ILE A 195 6.62 5.48 -13.80
CA ILE A 195 5.97 6.80 -13.72
C ILE A 195 6.75 7.82 -14.57
N THR A 196 6.06 8.77 -15.21
CA THR A 196 6.72 9.82 -16.01
C THR A 196 6.95 11.09 -15.19
N THR A 197 8.02 11.82 -15.53
CA THR A 197 8.29 13.15 -14.92
C THR A 197 7.12 14.14 -15.06
N LYS A 198 6.36 14.05 -16.15
CA LYS A 198 5.13 14.84 -16.40
C LYS A 198 4.05 14.54 -15.36
N GLU A 199 3.82 13.27 -15.02
CA GLU A 199 2.85 12.89 -14.00
C GLU A 199 3.26 13.35 -12.60
N ILE A 200 4.56 13.32 -12.27
CA ILE A 200 5.07 13.81 -10.97
C ILE A 200 4.77 15.31 -10.80
N ASP A 201 5.01 16.13 -11.82
CA ASP A 201 4.64 17.55 -11.83
C ASP A 201 3.12 17.77 -11.80
N GLN A 202 2.33 16.93 -12.48
CA GLN A 202 0.86 16.99 -12.41
C GLN A 202 0.33 16.61 -11.02
N LEU A 203 0.90 15.61 -10.34
CA LEU A 203 0.59 15.25 -8.95
C LEU A 203 0.97 16.40 -8.00
N LYS A 204 2.19 16.94 -8.12
CA LYS A 204 2.69 18.11 -7.40
C LYS A 204 1.71 19.29 -7.50
N LYS A 205 1.19 19.58 -8.70
CA LYS A 205 0.18 20.64 -8.94
C LYS A 205 -1.22 20.32 -8.42
N LEU A 206 -1.69 19.07 -8.56
CA LEU A 206 -3.02 18.63 -8.13
C LEU A 206 -3.16 18.55 -6.60
N PHE A 207 -2.08 18.15 -5.92
CA PHE A 207 -2.03 17.97 -4.48
C PHE A 207 -1.45 19.17 -3.73
N GLY A 208 -0.51 19.90 -4.33
CA GLY A 208 0.17 21.02 -3.68
C GLY A 208 1.18 20.55 -2.61
N ILE A 209 1.89 19.46 -2.89
CA ILE A 209 2.87 18.84 -1.99
C ILE A 209 4.28 18.97 -2.61
N ASN A 210 5.32 19.06 -1.78
CA ASN A 210 6.71 19.12 -2.23
C ASN A 210 7.09 17.87 -3.03
N GLU A 211 7.91 18.07 -4.07
CA GLU A 211 8.28 17.01 -5.02
C GLU A 211 9.01 15.86 -4.33
N ASP A 212 9.91 16.16 -3.38
CA ASP A 212 10.65 15.18 -2.59
C ASP A 212 9.74 14.22 -1.80
N ALA A 213 8.59 14.70 -1.32
CA ALA A 213 7.63 13.89 -0.58
C ALA A 213 6.83 12.95 -1.48
N ILE A 214 6.77 13.23 -2.79
CA ILE A 214 6.23 12.33 -3.82
C ILE A 214 7.33 11.36 -4.28
N LEU A 215 8.55 11.86 -4.54
CA LEU A 215 9.71 11.06 -4.94
C LEU A 215 10.04 9.96 -3.92
N ARG A 216 10.05 10.27 -2.62
CA ARG A 216 10.24 9.29 -1.53
C ARG A 216 9.19 8.17 -1.47
N ARG A 217 8.06 8.32 -2.16
CA ARG A 217 6.97 7.32 -2.22
C ARG A 217 6.99 6.50 -3.51
N ILE A 218 7.69 6.96 -4.55
CA ILE A 218 7.78 6.27 -5.84
C ILE A 218 8.70 5.06 -5.72
N LYS A 219 8.14 3.87 -5.97
CA LYS A 219 8.84 2.57 -5.94
C LYS A 219 9.09 1.98 -7.34
N CYS A 220 8.91 2.75 -8.41
CA CYS A 220 9.09 2.30 -9.79
C CYS A 220 9.94 3.28 -10.61
N PRO A 221 10.62 2.82 -11.70
CA PRO A 221 11.47 3.66 -12.54
C PRO A 221 10.78 4.94 -13.06
N ILE A 222 11.51 6.06 -12.98
CA ILE A 222 11.05 7.36 -13.48
C ILE A 222 11.52 7.55 -14.94
N LYS A 223 10.59 7.62 -15.89
CA LYS A 223 10.90 7.82 -17.32
C LYS A 223 10.74 9.29 -17.76
N LYS A 224 11.64 9.75 -18.66
CA LYS A 224 11.55 11.06 -19.33
C LYS A 224 10.62 11.07 -20.55
N LYS A 225 10.43 9.92 -21.20
CA LYS A 225 9.48 9.71 -22.32
C LYS A 225 8.72 8.39 -22.12
N GLY A 226 7.51 8.35 -22.65
CA GLY A 226 6.56 7.23 -22.55
C GLY A 226 5.14 7.79 -22.62
N ASP A 227 4.23 7.10 -23.28
CA ASP A 227 2.84 7.54 -23.46
C ASP A 227 1.89 6.60 -22.69
N PRO A 228 1.28 7.04 -21.57
CA PRO A 228 0.28 6.25 -20.84
C PRO A 228 -0.96 5.86 -21.67
N GLN A 229 -1.17 6.49 -22.83
CA GLN A 229 -2.34 6.26 -23.68
C GLN A 229 -2.06 5.25 -24.81
N ALA A 230 -0.80 4.89 -25.04
CA ALA A 230 -0.39 3.85 -26.01
C ALA A 230 -0.51 2.43 -25.44
N ASP A 231 -0.14 2.20 -24.17
CA ASP A 231 -0.20 0.90 -23.48
C ASP A 231 -1.64 0.50 -23.04
N LYS A 232 -2.67 0.93 -23.78
CA LYS A 232 -4.06 0.89 -23.33
C LYS A 232 -4.77 -0.45 -23.64
N PRO A 233 -5.31 -1.17 -22.63
CA PRO A 233 -6.18 -2.31 -22.88
C PRO A 233 -7.53 -1.84 -23.46
N ASN A 234 -8.17 -2.71 -24.25
CA ASN A 234 -9.58 -2.51 -24.60
C ASN A 234 -10.49 -2.75 -23.39
N PRO A 235 -11.69 -2.15 -23.34
CA PRO A 235 -12.71 -2.62 -22.39
C PRO A 235 -13.19 -4.01 -22.79
N ILE A 236 -13.68 -4.77 -21.80
CA ILE A 236 -14.28 -6.09 -22.00
C ILE A 236 -15.56 -5.94 -22.84
N ASP A 237 -15.85 -6.95 -23.67
CA ASP A 237 -17.06 -7.03 -24.48
C ASP A 237 -18.33 -6.68 -23.68
N LYS A 238 -19.20 -5.85 -24.28
CA LYS A 238 -20.37 -5.30 -23.59
C LYS A 238 -21.36 -6.38 -23.13
N THR A 239 -21.41 -7.51 -23.84
CA THR A 239 -22.19 -8.70 -23.50
C THR A 239 -21.68 -9.32 -22.20
N LEU A 240 -20.35 -9.45 -22.07
CA LEU A 240 -19.70 -10.00 -20.88
C LEU A 240 -19.75 -9.01 -19.70
N GLU A 241 -19.61 -7.70 -19.94
CA GLU A 241 -19.87 -6.67 -18.91
C GLU A 241 -21.30 -6.78 -18.36
N ASN A 242 -22.29 -6.90 -19.24
CA ASN A 242 -23.71 -7.05 -18.85
C ASN A 242 -23.93 -8.35 -18.05
N LEU A 243 -23.33 -9.47 -18.47
CA LEU A 243 -23.45 -10.78 -17.81
C LEU A 243 -22.80 -10.80 -16.42
N ILE A 244 -21.62 -10.18 -16.26
CA ILE A 244 -20.97 -10.04 -14.95
C ILE A 244 -21.82 -9.11 -14.06
N THR A 245 -22.35 -8.02 -14.61
CA THR A 245 -23.14 -7.03 -13.86
C THR A 245 -24.50 -7.57 -13.40
N SER A 246 -25.16 -8.42 -14.20
CA SER A 246 -26.43 -9.06 -13.80
C SER A 246 -26.22 -10.09 -12.70
N ASN A 247 -25.23 -10.98 -12.84
CA ASN A 247 -24.92 -11.99 -11.82
C ASN A 247 -24.41 -11.36 -10.52
N LEU A 248 -23.58 -10.30 -10.57
CA LEU A 248 -23.16 -9.57 -9.38
C LEU A 248 -24.34 -8.98 -8.58
N LYS A 249 -25.39 -8.49 -9.26
CA LYS A 249 -26.63 -8.04 -8.60
C LYS A 249 -27.37 -9.19 -7.92
N ILE A 250 -27.47 -10.36 -8.57
CA ILE A 250 -28.12 -11.56 -7.99
C ILE A 250 -27.42 -12.02 -6.70
N VAL A 251 -26.09 -11.95 -6.66
CA VAL A 251 -25.27 -12.31 -5.48
C VAL A 251 -25.10 -11.14 -4.49
N GLY A 252 -25.65 -9.95 -4.77
CA GLY A 252 -25.58 -8.77 -3.90
C GLY A 252 -24.19 -8.14 -3.78
N LYS A 253 -23.30 -8.38 -4.76
CA LYS A 253 -21.87 -7.98 -4.75
C LYS A 253 -21.59 -6.83 -5.71
N LYS A 254 -20.61 -5.99 -5.39
CA LYS A 254 -20.31 -4.73 -6.12
C LYS A 254 -19.22 -4.83 -7.18
N SER A 255 -18.49 -5.95 -7.23
CA SER A 255 -17.48 -6.31 -8.24
C SER A 255 -16.95 -7.73 -8.00
N LEU A 256 -16.28 -8.33 -8.99
CA LEU A 256 -15.56 -9.61 -8.82
C LEU A 256 -14.58 -9.61 -7.62
N TYR A 257 -13.89 -8.50 -7.35
CA TYR A 257 -13.04 -8.34 -6.16
C TYR A 257 -13.83 -8.54 -4.85
N ASP A 258 -14.97 -7.86 -4.73
CA ASP A 258 -15.90 -8.00 -3.59
C ASP A 258 -16.48 -9.42 -3.54
N PHE A 259 -16.81 -10.06 -4.67
CA PHE A 259 -17.25 -11.46 -4.72
C PHE A 259 -16.18 -12.44 -4.18
N LEU A 260 -14.90 -12.18 -4.42
CA LEU A 260 -13.78 -12.93 -3.83
C LEU A 260 -13.45 -12.53 -2.36
N ASN A 261 -14.10 -11.49 -1.83
CA ASN A 261 -13.76 -10.80 -0.56
C ASN A 261 -12.31 -10.23 -0.54
N LEU A 262 -11.80 -9.78 -1.68
CA LEU A 262 -10.47 -9.18 -1.83
C LEU A 262 -10.52 -7.70 -2.24
N SER A 263 -9.44 -6.97 -1.97
CA SER A 263 -9.25 -5.61 -2.48
C SER A 263 -8.84 -5.62 -3.96
N SER A 264 -9.24 -4.62 -4.74
CA SER A 264 -8.66 -4.36 -6.07
C SER A 264 -7.16 -4.00 -6.02
N GLY A 265 -6.64 -3.72 -4.81
CA GLY A 265 -5.21 -3.60 -4.53
C GLY A 265 -4.42 -4.92 -4.57
N ALA A 266 -5.07 -6.07 -4.34
CA ALA A 266 -4.39 -7.36 -4.16
C ALA A 266 -3.61 -7.84 -5.38
N ASP A 267 -2.59 -8.67 -5.15
CA ASP A 267 -1.73 -9.23 -6.19
C ASP A 267 -2.43 -10.32 -7.02
N LEU A 268 -1.97 -10.53 -8.26
CA LEU A 268 -2.65 -11.40 -9.22
C LEU A 268 -2.71 -12.86 -8.73
N GLU A 269 -1.63 -13.36 -8.11
CA GLU A 269 -1.58 -14.71 -7.54
C GLU A 269 -2.61 -14.93 -6.42
N ILE A 270 -2.80 -13.92 -5.56
CA ILE A 270 -3.79 -13.96 -4.47
C ILE A 270 -5.21 -13.99 -5.06
N LEU A 271 -5.47 -13.20 -6.10
CA LEU A 271 -6.74 -13.20 -6.83
C LEU A 271 -7.00 -14.54 -7.52
N GLN A 272 -5.99 -15.13 -8.16
CA GLN A 272 -6.08 -16.45 -8.80
C GLN A 272 -6.32 -17.58 -7.80
N LYS A 273 -5.56 -17.62 -6.70
CA LYS A 273 -5.74 -18.60 -5.62
C LYS A 273 -7.15 -18.51 -5.04
N ARG A 274 -7.59 -17.31 -4.66
CA ARG A 274 -8.93 -17.07 -4.11
C ARG A 274 -10.04 -17.39 -5.13
N ALA A 275 -9.82 -17.14 -6.42
CA ALA A 275 -10.77 -17.53 -7.46
C ALA A 275 -10.92 -19.06 -7.58
N LYS A 276 -9.83 -19.83 -7.54
CA LYS A 276 -9.86 -21.31 -7.53
C LYS A 276 -10.56 -21.86 -6.29
N GLU A 277 -10.24 -21.32 -5.11
CA GLU A 277 -10.92 -21.67 -3.86
C GLU A 277 -12.43 -21.39 -3.96
N LYS A 278 -12.82 -20.18 -4.40
CA LYS A 278 -14.21 -19.75 -4.52
C LYS A 278 -15.00 -20.58 -5.52
N GLU A 279 -14.36 -21.02 -6.61
CA GLU A 279 -14.96 -21.94 -7.58
C GLU A 279 -15.21 -23.32 -6.95
N SER A 280 -14.26 -23.83 -6.17
CA SER A 280 -14.42 -25.09 -5.42
C SER A 280 -15.50 -25.01 -4.32
N GLU A 281 -15.67 -23.86 -3.66
CA GLU A 281 -16.76 -23.62 -2.70
C GLU A 281 -18.13 -23.75 -3.39
N VAL A 282 -18.29 -23.14 -4.56
CA VAL A 282 -19.55 -23.20 -5.31
C VAL A 282 -19.79 -24.60 -5.87
N ARG A 283 -18.78 -25.30 -6.40
CA ARG A 283 -18.92 -26.70 -6.87
C ARG A 283 -19.37 -27.67 -5.77
N LYS A 284 -18.96 -27.44 -4.52
CA LYS A 284 -19.39 -28.24 -3.36
C LYS A 284 -20.82 -27.92 -2.89
N THR A 285 -21.43 -26.85 -3.38
CA THR A 285 -22.77 -26.41 -2.98
C THR A 285 -23.82 -27.08 -3.86
N GLY A 286 -24.41 -28.19 -3.39
CA GLY A 286 -25.37 -28.99 -4.16
C GLY A 286 -26.74 -28.35 -4.46
N GLN A 287 -27.03 -27.16 -3.93
CA GLN A 287 -28.31 -26.47 -4.15
C GLN A 287 -28.29 -25.65 -5.44
N LYS A 288 -29.14 -26.00 -6.42
CA LYS A 288 -29.31 -25.28 -7.69
C LYS A 288 -30.24 -24.07 -7.56
N ASP A 289 -29.93 -23.17 -6.64
CA ASP A 289 -30.64 -21.89 -6.50
C ASP A 289 -30.06 -20.81 -7.43
N ALA A 290 -30.76 -19.68 -7.56
CA ALA A 290 -30.33 -18.57 -8.43
C ALA A 290 -29.01 -17.92 -7.96
N VAL A 291 -28.74 -17.86 -6.64
CA VAL A 291 -27.52 -17.26 -6.09
C VAL A 291 -26.31 -18.16 -6.31
N THR A 292 -26.44 -19.47 -6.11
CA THR A 292 -25.39 -20.46 -6.37
C THR A 292 -25.07 -20.54 -7.86
N THR A 293 -26.10 -20.54 -8.71
CA THR A 293 -25.94 -20.50 -10.18
C THR A 293 -25.18 -19.25 -10.63
N ALA A 294 -25.60 -18.07 -10.18
CA ALA A 294 -24.90 -16.81 -10.47
C ALA A 294 -23.47 -16.78 -9.91
N SER A 295 -23.26 -17.36 -8.72
CA SER A 295 -21.93 -17.48 -8.11
C SER A 295 -20.99 -18.39 -8.91
N GLY A 296 -21.50 -19.46 -9.53
CA GLY A 296 -20.72 -20.35 -10.40
C GLY A 296 -20.22 -19.63 -11.65
N VAL A 297 -21.12 -18.90 -12.32
CA VAL A 297 -20.79 -18.06 -13.48
C VAL A 297 -19.75 -16.99 -13.11
N LEU A 298 -19.92 -16.31 -11.97
CA LEU A 298 -18.94 -15.33 -11.48
C LEU A 298 -17.59 -15.96 -11.11
N ALA A 299 -17.56 -17.16 -10.54
CA ALA A 299 -16.32 -17.85 -10.21
C ALA A 299 -15.54 -18.25 -11.48
N GLY A 300 -16.24 -18.75 -12.52
CA GLY A 300 -15.65 -18.97 -13.84
C GLY A 300 -15.08 -17.69 -14.44
N HIS A 301 -15.84 -16.59 -14.43
CA HIS A 301 -15.33 -15.29 -14.90
C HIS A 301 -14.16 -14.74 -14.08
N CYS A 302 -14.12 -14.96 -12.76
CA CYS A 302 -12.95 -14.64 -11.94
C CYS A 302 -11.69 -15.39 -12.40
N LEU A 303 -11.81 -16.69 -12.72
CA LEU A 303 -10.69 -17.47 -13.25
C LEU A 303 -10.21 -16.93 -14.60
N THR A 304 -11.11 -16.58 -15.52
CA THR A 304 -10.75 -16.03 -16.84
C THR A 304 -10.17 -14.61 -16.78
N ILE A 305 -10.74 -13.73 -15.95
CA ILE A 305 -10.35 -12.31 -15.85
C ILE A 305 -9.08 -12.12 -15.02
N PHE A 306 -8.87 -12.91 -13.97
CA PHE A 306 -7.64 -12.86 -13.19
C PHE A 306 -6.56 -13.84 -13.69
N HIS A 307 -6.77 -14.52 -14.83
CA HIS A 307 -5.74 -15.38 -15.44
C HIS A 307 -4.47 -14.61 -15.84
N LYS A 308 -4.61 -13.37 -16.34
CA LYS A 308 -3.51 -12.51 -16.79
C LYS A 308 -3.76 -11.06 -16.38
N GLU A 309 -2.70 -10.30 -16.09
CA GLU A 309 -2.80 -8.88 -15.73
C GLU A 309 -3.36 -8.02 -16.88
N SER A 310 -3.32 -8.47 -18.15
CA SER A 310 -4.05 -7.81 -19.26
C SER A 310 -5.57 -7.87 -19.05
N ASN A 311 -6.14 -9.07 -18.99
CA ASN A 311 -7.57 -9.31 -18.79
C ASN A 311 -8.11 -8.57 -17.54
N ARG A 312 -7.28 -8.48 -16.49
CA ARG A 312 -7.56 -7.69 -15.29
C ARG A 312 -7.65 -6.19 -15.57
N LYS A 313 -6.68 -5.62 -16.30
CA LYS A 313 -6.69 -4.20 -16.70
C LYS A 313 -7.90 -3.88 -17.59
N GLU A 314 -8.29 -4.78 -18.49
CA GLU A 314 -9.50 -4.66 -19.32
C GLU A 314 -10.77 -4.60 -18.43
N TYR A 315 -10.90 -5.48 -17.45
CA TYR A 315 -12.00 -5.48 -16.48
C TYR A 315 -12.02 -4.22 -15.60
N ASP A 316 -10.86 -3.77 -15.10
CA ASP A 316 -10.78 -2.55 -14.28
C ASP A 316 -11.07 -1.28 -15.10
N LEU A 317 -10.61 -1.19 -16.35
CA LEU A 317 -11.04 -0.14 -17.28
C LEU A 317 -12.56 -0.16 -17.48
N THR A 318 -13.15 -1.34 -17.68
CA THR A 318 -14.60 -1.50 -17.84
C THR A 318 -15.39 -1.04 -16.59
N ARG A 319 -14.85 -1.29 -15.38
CA ARG A 319 -15.37 -0.74 -14.11
C ARG A 319 -15.20 0.77 -14.00
N THR A 320 -14.14 1.34 -14.56
CA THR A 320 -13.97 2.80 -14.64
C THR A 320 -14.98 3.40 -15.61
N LEU A 321 -15.11 2.88 -16.83
CA LEU A 321 -16.05 3.36 -17.86
C LEU A 321 -17.51 3.30 -17.40
N SER A 322 -17.94 2.19 -16.79
CA SER A 322 -19.30 2.06 -16.24
C SER A 322 -19.59 3.07 -15.10
N ARG A 323 -18.56 3.57 -14.42
CA ARG A 323 -18.65 4.62 -13.37
C ARG A 323 -18.46 6.04 -13.90
N ILE A 324 -17.97 6.24 -15.13
CA ILE A 324 -17.87 7.58 -15.74
C ILE A 324 -19.25 8.27 -15.83
N GLY A 325 -20.36 7.53 -15.88
CA GLY A 325 -21.72 8.11 -15.77
C GLY A 325 -21.96 8.89 -14.47
N GLU A 326 -21.28 8.55 -13.37
CA GLU A 326 -21.32 9.34 -12.13
C GLU A 326 -20.40 10.57 -12.21
N LEU A 327 -19.21 10.44 -12.80
CA LEU A 327 -18.30 11.57 -13.02
C LEU A 327 -18.94 12.63 -13.93
N ASN A 328 -19.58 12.21 -15.02
CA ASN A 328 -20.33 13.08 -15.94
C ASN A 328 -21.44 13.85 -15.23
N ASN A 329 -22.16 13.20 -14.31
CA ASN A 329 -23.16 13.86 -13.48
C ASN A 329 -22.55 14.90 -12.52
N ASP A 330 -21.38 14.62 -11.96
CA ASP A 330 -20.68 15.55 -11.08
C ASP A 330 -20.05 16.73 -11.86
N ILE A 331 -19.58 16.52 -13.10
CA ILE A 331 -19.14 17.59 -14.02
C ILE A 331 -20.35 18.47 -14.42
N ASP A 332 -21.48 17.87 -14.81
CA ASP A 332 -22.72 18.58 -15.14
C ASP A 332 -23.23 19.44 -13.98
N ILE A 333 -22.97 19.04 -12.73
CA ILE A 333 -23.31 19.82 -11.54
C ILE A 333 -22.25 20.89 -11.25
N ALA A 334 -20.96 20.59 -11.37
CA ALA A 334 -19.90 21.59 -11.18
C ALA A 334 -19.97 22.73 -12.22
N GLY A 335 -20.42 22.40 -13.43
CA GLY A 335 -20.62 23.32 -14.56
C GLY A 335 -22.07 23.73 -14.77
N ILE A 336 -22.93 23.66 -13.74
CA ILE A 336 -24.37 23.95 -13.86
C ILE A 336 -24.70 25.41 -14.21
N ASP A 337 -23.73 26.33 -14.01
CA ASP A 337 -23.71 27.73 -14.48
C ASP A 337 -22.77 27.92 -15.70
N ASN A 338 -22.54 26.86 -16.49
CA ASN A 338 -21.65 26.76 -17.65
C ASN A 338 -20.17 27.13 -17.37
N LYS A 339 -19.78 27.25 -16.10
CA LYS A 339 -18.42 27.58 -15.66
C LYS A 339 -17.99 26.73 -14.46
N ILE A 340 -16.86 26.03 -14.56
CA ILE A 340 -16.25 25.24 -13.48
C ILE A 340 -15.10 26.04 -12.86
N SER A 341 -15.12 26.19 -11.53
CA SER A 341 -14.04 26.84 -10.78
C SER A 341 -12.78 25.96 -10.72
N TYR A 342 -11.59 26.57 -10.57
CA TYR A 342 -10.32 25.84 -10.47
C TYR A 342 -10.33 24.78 -9.34
N GLU A 343 -10.88 25.10 -8.16
CA GLU A 343 -10.97 24.14 -7.05
C GLU A 343 -12.04 23.06 -7.30
N SER A 344 -13.13 23.38 -8.02
CA SER A 344 -14.12 22.38 -8.44
C SER A 344 -13.51 21.41 -9.46
N HIS A 345 -12.75 21.92 -10.45
CA HIS A 345 -12.01 21.12 -11.42
C HIS A 345 -11.01 20.18 -10.74
N LYS A 346 -10.21 20.71 -9.81
CA LYS A 346 -9.25 19.94 -8.99
C LYS A 346 -9.91 18.78 -8.23
N ILE A 347 -11.13 18.97 -7.71
CA ILE A 347 -11.89 17.89 -7.06
C ILE A 347 -12.41 16.87 -8.08
N LEU A 348 -12.87 17.30 -9.26
CA LEU A 348 -13.29 16.39 -10.34
C LEU A 348 -12.12 15.52 -10.83
N ILE A 349 -10.92 16.10 -11.01
CA ILE A 349 -9.70 15.36 -11.37
C ILE A 349 -9.35 14.33 -10.28
N ARG A 350 -9.32 14.71 -9.00
CA ARG A 350 -9.13 13.75 -7.90
C ARG A 350 -10.23 12.67 -7.85
N THR A 351 -11.46 12.98 -8.30
CA THR A 351 -12.55 12.00 -8.39
C THR A 351 -12.33 11.03 -9.54
N ALA A 352 -11.88 11.49 -10.71
CA ALA A 352 -11.47 10.64 -11.83
C ALA A 352 -10.30 9.71 -11.44
N LEU A 353 -9.28 10.22 -10.74
CA LEU A 353 -8.18 9.40 -10.21
C LEU A 353 -8.67 8.30 -9.25
N LYS A 354 -9.72 8.56 -8.46
CA LYS A 354 -10.34 7.56 -7.57
C LYS A 354 -11.24 6.55 -8.31
N LEU A 355 -11.69 6.86 -9.52
CA LEU A 355 -12.40 5.93 -10.38
C LEU A 355 -11.46 4.98 -11.14
N GLY A 356 -10.16 5.28 -11.18
CA GLY A 356 -9.10 4.43 -11.76
C GLY A 356 -8.29 5.08 -12.88
N MET A 357 -8.73 6.26 -13.37
CA MET A 357 -8.11 6.96 -14.51
C MET A 357 -6.69 7.45 -14.17
N ASP A 358 -5.81 7.51 -15.17
CA ASP A 358 -4.49 8.15 -15.05
C ASP A 358 -4.61 9.68 -15.11
N ILE A 359 -3.63 10.41 -14.59
CA ILE A 359 -3.79 11.87 -14.38
C ILE A 359 -3.89 12.66 -15.69
N GLY A 360 -3.21 12.21 -16.75
CA GLY A 360 -3.36 12.78 -18.10
C GLY A 360 -4.74 12.53 -18.69
N GLU A 361 -5.22 11.29 -18.61
CA GLU A 361 -6.55 10.87 -19.08
C GLU A 361 -7.67 11.62 -18.33
N ALA A 362 -7.51 11.83 -17.02
CA ALA A 362 -8.46 12.58 -16.20
C ALA A 362 -8.62 14.03 -16.68
N TYR A 363 -7.53 14.72 -17.04
CA TYR A 363 -7.59 16.06 -17.63
C TYR A 363 -8.23 16.01 -19.03
N GLU A 364 -7.75 15.18 -19.95
CA GLU A 364 -8.28 15.13 -21.32
C GLU A 364 -9.76 14.77 -21.34
N TYR A 365 -10.20 13.77 -20.55
CA TYR A 365 -11.59 13.36 -20.49
C TYR A 365 -12.50 14.48 -19.98
N ILE A 366 -12.10 15.17 -18.90
CA ILE A 366 -12.90 16.26 -18.33
C ILE A 366 -12.93 17.47 -19.28
N ASP A 367 -11.80 17.85 -19.87
CA ASP A 367 -11.75 18.95 -20.86
C ASP A 367 -12.62 18.62 -22.08
N LYS A 368 -12.53 17.41 -22.63
CA LYS A 368 -13.30 16.92 -23.79
C LYS A 368 -14.80 16.86 -23.50
N TYR A 369 -15.19 16.41 -22.31
CA TYR A 369 -16.59 16.39 -21.86
C TYR A 369 -17.13 17.81 -21.64
N CYS A 370 -16.35 18.69 -20.98
CA CYS A 370 -16.71 20.10 -20.78
C CYS A 370 -16.89 20.83 -22.12
N ASN A 371 -15.96 20.65 -23.06
CA ASN A 371 -16.05 21.20 -24.41
C ASN A 371 -17.30 20.72 -25.14
N LYS A 372 -17.61 19.41 -25.10
CA LYS A 372 -18.84 18.84 -25.68
C LYS A 372 -20.12 19.43 -25.04
N LYS A 373 -20.08 19.80 -23.75
CA LYS A 373 -21.19 20.45 -23.03
C LYS A 373 -21.15 22.00 -23.07
N LYS A 374 -20.17 22.62 -23.74
CA LYS A 374 -19.93 24.08 -23.76
C LYS A 374 -19.71 24.70 -22.35
N ILE A 375 -19.06 23.95 -21.45
CA ILE A 375 -18.71 24.37 -20.09
C ILE A 375 -17.27 24.88 -20.07
N ALA A 376 -17.04 26.10 -19.56
CA ALA A 376 -15.71 26.71 -19.48
C ALA A 376 -15.01 26.41 -18.13
N ILE A 377 -13.70 26.18 -18.15
CA ILE A 377 -12.89 25.88 -16.95
C ILE A 377 -11.99 27.07 -16.61
N ALA A 378 -12.03 27.54 -15.36
CA ALA A 378 -11.23 28.67 -14.90
C ALA A 378 -9.75 28.29 -14.65
N LYS A 379 -8.82 29.00 -15.30
CA LYS A 379 -7.37 28.87 -15.07
C LYS A 379 -6.92 29.64 -13.82
N LYS A 380 -5.86 29.18 -13.16
CA LYS A 380 -5.24 29.84 -12.01
C LYS A 380 -4.31 30.98 -12.47
N THR A 381 -4.58 32.20 -12.06
CA THR A 381 -3.69 33.36 -12.26
C THR A 381 -2.45 33.28 -11.36
N ILE A 382 -1.28 33.58 -11.92
CA ILE A 382 0.02 33.67 -11.24
C ILE A 382 0.79 34.82 -11.92
N SER A 383 1.38 35.73 -11.15
CA SER A 383 2.23 36.81 -11.68
C SER A 383 3.61 36.30 -12.09
N THR A 384 4.16 36.88 -13.16
CA THR A 384 5.43 36.45 -13.77
C THR A 384 6.57 37.39 -13.44
N GLU A 385 7.68 36.86 -12.91
CA GLU A 385 8.98 37.53 -13.01
C GLU A 385 10.16 36.54 -13.00
N LYS A 386 11.30 36.98 -13.54
CA LYS A 386 12.66 36.41 -13.46
C LYS A 386 12.91 35.01 -14.04
N LYS A 387 13.28 34.99 -15.34
CA LYS A 387 14.16 33.97 -15.97
C LYS A 387 15.00 34.60 -17.10
N ARG A 388 16.34 34.65 -16.92
CA ARG A 388 17.47 34.81 -17.87
C ARG A 388 18.74 34.86 -16.99
N ILE A 389 19.80 34.08 -17.22
CA ILE A 389 21.04 34.34 -18.00
C ILE A 389 21.93 33.07 -17.86
N LEU A 390 22.67 32.60 -18.91
CA LEU A 390 23.99 31.90 -18.82
C LEU A 390 24.58 31.48 -20.20
N THR A 391 25.84 31.84 -20.51
CA THR A 391 26.71 31.49 -21.69
C THR A 391 28.15 32.09 -21.46
N LEU A 392 29.31 31.76 -22.07
CA LEU A 392 29.82 30.78 -23.08
C LEU A 392 31.40 30.75 -23.04
N ILE A 393 32.08 30.23 -24.08
CA ILE A 393 33.50 30.45 -24.54
C ILE A 393 34.57 29.39 -24.14
N THR A 394 35.52 29.09 -25.05
CA THR A 394 36.51 27.97 -25.01
C THR A 394 37.83 28.17 -25.81
N THR A 395 38.98 27.79 -25.21
CA THR A 395 40.22 27.12 -25.78
C THR A 395 41.18 27.75 -26.83
N GLY A 396 42.48 27.34 -26.75
CA GLY A 396 43.60 27.58 -27.70
C GLY A 396 44.76 26.56 -27.53
N LEU A 397 45.82 26.54 -28.40
CA LEU A 397 46.75 25.38 -28.61
C LEU A 397 48.29 25.67 -28.62
N VAL A 398 49.13 24.65 -28.92
CA VAL A 398 50.58 24.47 -28.60
C VAL A 398 51.51 24.37 -29.85
N GLY A 399 52.85 24.61 -29.71
CA GLY A 399 53.85 24.15 -30.70
C GLY A 399 55.36 24.34 -30.36
N ILE A 400 56.22 23.61 -31.12
CA ILE A 400 57.71 23.73 -31.33
C ILE A 400 58.67 23.04 -30.32
N LEU A 401 59.68 22.30 -30.85
CA LEU A 401 60.78 21.62 -30.11
C LEU A 401 61.95 21.16 -31.06
N ILE A 402 63.20 21.05 -30.54
CA ILE A 402 64.41 20.31 -31.03
C ILE A 402 65.33 20.92 -32.14
N LEU A 403 66.61 21.14 -31.76
CA LEU A 403 67.93 20.97 -32.45
C LEU A 403 69.03 20.90 -31.33
N ILE A 404 70.31 20.46 -31.41
CA ILE A 404 71.19 19.64 -32.29
C ILE A 404 72.38 19.13 -31.41
N ILE A 405 73.21 18.15 -31.81
CA ILE A 405 74.31 17.56 -30.97
C ILE A 405 75.58 17.16 -31.80
N PHE A 406 76.77 17.07 -31.15
CA PHE A 406 77.91 16.10 -31.29
C PHE A 406 79.36 16.50 -31.77
N THR A 407 80.36 15.75 -31.21
CA THR A 407 81.77 15.39 -31.67
C THR A 407 83.04 15.86 -30.88
N SER A 408 84.16 15.10 -30.96
CA SER A 408 85.22 14.99 -29.91
C SER A 408 86.69 14.53 -30.35
N LEU A 409 87.75 15.04 -29.67
CA LEU A 409 89.11 14.47 -29.26
C LEU A 409 90.15 13.77 -30.24
N SER A 410 91.44 13.45 -29.90
CA SER A 410 92.60 14.22 -29.31
C SER A 410 94.01 13.49 -29.35
N MET A 411 95.14 14.23 -29.22
CA MET A 411 96.55 13.90 -28.72
C MET A 411 97.57 12.85 -29.32
N GLN A 412 98.77 13.34 -29.75
CA GLN A 412 100.21 13.02 -29.33
C GLN A 412 101.05 11.73 -29.73
N LYS A 413 102.41 11.89 -30.01
CA LYS A 413 103.64 11.23 -29.35
C LYS A 413 104.63 10.22 -30.11
N ILE A 414 105.97 10.18 -29.74
CA ILE A 414 107.01 9.04 -29.67
C ILE A 414 108.20 8.76 -30.71
N LYS A 415 109.48 8.70 -30.20
CA LYS A 415 110.76 7.85 -30.35
C LYS A 415 111.05 6.79 -31.50
N GLU A 416 112.27 6.21 -31.81
CA GLU A 416 113.77 6.30 -31.48
C GLU A 416 114.70 5.23 -32.25
N SER A 417 116.08 5.25 -32.26
CA SER A 417 116.99 4.26 -32.97
C SER A 417 118.53 4.16 -32.58
N ARG A 418 119.17 2.94 -32.55
CA ARG A 418 120.66 2.65 -32.75
C ARG A 418 121.04 1.13 -32.87
N LEU A 419 120.70 0.43 -33.95
CA LEU A 419 121.10 -1.00 -34.16
C LEU A 419 122.38 -1.03 -35.03
N LYS A 420 123.58 -1.39 -34.49
CA LYS A 420 124.87 -1.21 -35.23
C LYS A 420 125.97 -2.26 -35.03
N SER A 421 126.49 -2.90 -36.11
CA SER A 421 127.85 -2.63 -36.67
C SER A 421 128.36 -3.55 -37.84
N GLU A 422 128.20 -4.88 -37.90
CA GLU A 422 128.62 -5.72 -39.08
C GLU A 422 127.58 -5.75 -40.22
N TYR A 423 126.31 -5.50 -39.86
CA TYR A 423 125.52 -4.43 -40.48
C TYR A 423 126.30 -3.55 -41.47
N GLU A 424 127.28 -2.77 -41.02
CA GLU A 424 127.96 -1.71 -41.78
C GLU A 424 128.85 -2.25 -42.92
N ASN A 425 128.89 -3.57 -43.17
CA ASN A 425 129.47 -4.17 -44.37
C ASN A 425 128.41 -4.61 -45.39
N ILE A 426 127.47 -5.48 -45.02
CA ILE A 426 126.38 -5.86 -45.93
C ILE A 426 125.46 -4.66 -46.22
N ILE A 427 125.36 -3.69 -45.29
CA ILE A 427 124.72 -2.41 -45.56
C ILE A 427 125.60 -1.44 -46.32
N ARG A 428 126.93 -1.61 -46.43
CA ARG A 428 127.71 -0.82 -47.40
C ARG A 428 127.43 -1.31 -48.83
N GLU A 429 127.34 -2.62 -49.00
CA GLU A 429 126.88 -3.25 -50.26
C GLU A 429 125.41 -2.89 -50.56
N ALA A 430 124.54 -2.84 -49.54
CA ALA A 430 123.18 -2.38 -49.71
C ALA A 430 123.07 -0.84 -49.84
N GLU A 431 123.95 -0.04 -49.24
CA GLU A 431 124.01 1.44 -49.35
C GLU A 431 124.23 1.87 -50.80
N VAL A 432 125.03 1.10 -51.55
CA VAL A 432 125.24 1.26 -53.00
C VAL A 432 123.94 1.08 -53.81
N GLN A 433 122.97 0.29 -53.35
CA GLN A 433 121.67 0.15 -54.03
C GLN A 433 120.75 1.35 -53.74
N GLN A 434 119.93 1.76 -54.70
CA GLN A 434 118.93 2.82 -54.46
C GLN A 434 117.68 2.32 -53.74
N GLU A 435 117.12 1.18 -54.12
CA GLU A 435 115.83 0.70 -53.59
C GLU A 435 115.95 -0.09 -52.28
N LEU A 436 115.10 0.24 -51.29
CA LEU A 436 115.07 -0.46 -50.00
C LEU A 436 114.73 -1.95 -50.15
N GLU A 437 113.84 -2.33 -51.07
CA GLU A 437 113.50 -3.72 -51.39
C GLU A 437 114.73 -4.48 -51.87
N SER A 438 115.55 -3.86 -52.73
CA SER A 438 116.82 -4.44 -53.17
C SER A 438 117.80 -4.58 -52.01
N LYS A 439 117.86 -3.61 -51.08
CA LYS A 439 118.62 -3.74 -49.82
C LYS A 439 118.10 -4.90 -48.96
N GLU A 440 116.79 -5.02 -48.81
CA GLU A 440 116.14 -6.06 -48.03
C GLU A 440 116.28 -7.44 -48.67
N ILE A 441 116.36 -7.53 -49.99
CA ILE A 441 116.66 -8.75 -50.74
C ILE A 441 118.13 -9.14 -50.59
N ILE A 442 119.08 -8.19 -50.68
CA ILE A 442 120.51 -8.44 -50.39
C ILE A 442 120.68 -8.94 -48.96
N LEU A 443 120.07 -8.27 -47.99
CA LEU A 443 120.10 -8.70 -46.59
C LEU A 443 119.27 -9.97 -46.34
N LYS A 444 118.19 -10.23 -47.08
CA LYS A 444 117.38 -11.47 -46.93
C LYS A 444 118.17 -12.64 -47.47
N ASN A 445 118.88 -12.44 -48.58
CA ASN A 445 119.87 -13.38 -49.07
C ASN A 445 120.98 -13.55 -48.03
N TYR A 446 121.49 -12.48 -47.40
CA TYR A 446 122.42 -12.58 -46.28
C TYR A 446 121.85 -13.50 -45.18
N ILE A 447 120.69 -13.24 -44.56
CA ILE A 447 120.11 -14.12 -43.51
C ILE A 447 119.75 -15.53 -44.01
N LYS A 448 119.21 -15.66 -45.22
CA LYS A 448 118.81 -16.94 -45.82
C LYS A 448 120.02 -17.84 -46.10
N TYR A 449 121.17 -17.25 -46.37
CA TYR A 449 122.44 -17.96 -46.62
C TYR A 449 123.44 -17.85 -45.44
N THR A 450 123.14 -17.08 -44.38
CA THR A 450 124.03 -16.78 -43.23
C THR A 450 123.30 -17.00 -41.90
N PRO A 451 123.76 -17.94 -41.06
CA PRO A 451 123.15 -18.25 -39.76
C PRO A 451 123.04 -17.06 -38.79
N LYS A 452 122.13 -17.18 -37.81
CA LYS A 452 121.95 -16.22 -36.70
C LYS A 452 123.22 -16.05 -35.86
N ASN A 453 123.69 -14.80 -35.73
CA ASN A 453 124.84 -14.31 -34.97
C ASN A 453 124.48 -12.92 -34.36
N GLU A 454 125.33 -12.23 -33.59
CA GLU A 454 124.95 -10.92 -32.97
C GLU A 454 124.65 -9.80 -33.99
N TYR A 455 125.12 -9.95 -35.22
CA TYR A 455 125.01 -9.03 -36.35
C TYR A 455 124.37 -9.59 -37.62
N THR A 456 123.99 -10.87 -37.69
CA THR A 456 122.70 -11.27 -38.26
C THR A 456 121.59 -11.23 -37.21
N ILE A 457 121.86 -10.70 -36.01
CA ILE A 457 120.86 -10.14 -35.08
C ILE A 457 120.86 -8.62 -35.17
N LYS A 458 122.00 -7.93 -35.35
CA LYS A 458 122.05 -6.54 -35.84
C LYS A 458 121.75 -6.43 -37.35
N ALA A 459 121.70 -7.53 -38.10
CA ALA A 459 121.20 -7.59 -39.49
C ALA A 459 119.94 -8.44 -39.69
N GLU A 460 119.47 -9.23 -38.72
CA GLU A 460 118.03 -9.42 -38.50
C GLU A 460 117.41 -8.17 -37.90
N GLN A 461 118.17 -7.30 -37.24
CA GLN A 461 117.75 -5.95 -36.85
C GLN A 461 118.03 -4.96 -37.97
N GLU A 462 118.92 -5.22 -38.93
CA GLU A 462 118.82 -4.52 -40.21
C GLU A 462 117.71 -5.02 -41.05
N ILE A 463 117.39 -6.29 -41.01
CA ILE A 463 116.12 -6.72 -41.56
C ILE A 463 114.98 -6.25 -40.67
N LYS A 464 115.12 -6.00 -39.37
CA LYS A 464 114.14 -5.20 -38.60
C LYS A 464 114.52 -3.69 -38.54
N LYS A 465 115.29 -3.17 -39.52
CA LYS A 465 115.53 -1.73 -39.85
C LYS A 465 115.32 -1.44 -41.33
N ILE A 466 115.23 -2.44 -42.18
CA ILE A 466 115.09 -2.36 -43.63
C ILE A 466 113.86 -3.16 -44.03
N GLN A 467 113.50 -4.24 -43.32
CA GLN A 467 112.07 -4.42 -43.05
C GLN A 467 111.57 -3.34 -42.12
N SER A 468 112.23 -2.79 -41.07
CA SER A 468 111.61 -1.58 -40.47
C SER A 468 111.58 -0.45 -41.47
N LEU A 469 112.63 -0.02 -42.17
CA LEU A 469 112.52 1.08 -43.13
C LEU A 469 111.57 0.78 -44.30
N ILE A 470 111.33 -0.48 -44.71
CA ILE A 470 110.25 -0.85 -45.63
C ILE A 470 108.90 -0.83 -44.93
N ILE A 471 108.76 -1.32 -43.70
CA ILE A 471 107.57 -1.31 -42.84
C ILE A 471 107.35 0.09 -42.26
N ASP A 472 108.29 1.03 -42.32
CA ASP A 472 108.30 2.41 -41.83
C ASP A 472 108.01 3.33 -43.01
N ARG A 473 108.52 3.03 -44.21
CA ARG A 473 108.13 3.67 -45.46
C ARG A 473 106.77 3.14 -45.93
N GLU A 474 106.48 1.86 -45.76
CA GLU A 474 105.14 1.29 -45.93
C GLU A 474 104.24 1.62 -44.75
N TYR A 475 104.71 1.83 -43.50
CA TYR A 475 103.86 2.37 -42.43
C TYR A 475 103.61 3.84 -42.67
N ASN A 476 104.61 4.65 -42.96
CA ASN A 476 104.42 6.06 -43.28
C ASN A 476 103.57 6.20 -44.55
N LYS A 477 103.74 5.37 -45.58
CA LYS A 477 102.83 5.34 -46.74
C LYS A 477 101.44 4.81 -46.34
N THR A 478 101.33 3.73 -45.57
CA THR A 478 100.04 3.20 -45.05
C THR A 478 99.35 4.19 -44.13
N MET A 479 100.11 5.01 -43.41
CA MET A 479 99.64 6.03 -42.47
C MET A 479 99.31 7.31 -43.20
N GLU A 480 100.07 7.73 -44.19
CA GLU A 480 99.76 8.83 -45.10
C GLU A 480 98.55 8.45 -45.97
N GLU A 481 98.43 7.20 -46.41
CA GLU A 481 97.28 6.64 -47.14
C GLU A 481 96.08 6.44 -46.20
N ALA A 482 96.27 5.98 -44.96
CA ALA A 482 95.23 5.88 -43.93
C ALA A 482 94.82 7.24 -43.35
N GLU A 483 95.71 8.23 -43.30
CA GLU A 483 95.44 9.62 -42.89
C GLU A 483 94.75 10.35 -44.02
N LEU A 484 95.19 10.23 -45.27
CA LEU A 484 94.51 10.77 -46.45
C LEU A 484 93.15 10.07 -46.70
N LEU A 485 93.00 8.79 -46.32
CA LEU A 485 91.69 8.12 -46.19
C LEU A 485 90.89 8.66 -44.98
N SER A 486 91.52 9.00 -43.86
CA SER A 486 90.86 9.55 -42.66
C SER A 486 90.44 11.02 -42.81
N GLU A 487 91.18 11.82 -43.57
CA GLU A 487 90.81 13.15 -44.06
C GLU A 487 89.58 13.04 -44.97
N LYS A 488 89.59 12.05 -45.88
CA LYS A 488 88.43 11.59 -46.65
C LYS A 488 87.38 10.86 -45.79
N ASN A 489 87.50 10.85 -44.46
CA ASN A 489 86.59 10.27 -43.47
C ASN A 489 86.30 8.76 -43.58
N ASN A 490 87.11 8.04 -44.36
CA ASN A 490 87.00 6.62 -44.64
C ASN A 490 87.82 5.77 -43.67
N PHE A 491 87.46 5.85 -42.38
CA PHE A 491 88.16 5.16 -41.29
C PHE A 491 88.13 3.63 -41.42
N LYS A 492 87.14 3.05 -42.11
CA LYS A 492 87.06 1.60 -42.32
C LYS A 492 88.12 1.11 -43.30
N ASP A 493 88.31 1.80 -44.42
CA ASP A 493 89.39 1.44 -45.34
C ASP A 493 90.75 1.82 -44.74
N ALA A 494 90.87 2.93 -44.01
CA ALA A 494 92.07 3.26 -43.24
C ALA A 494 92.47 2.12 -42.26
N VAL A 495 91.51 1.60 -41.48
CA VAL A 495 91.71 0.42 -40.63
C VAL A 495 91.96 -0.84 -41.46
N ALA A 496 91.36 -1.01 -42.64
CA ALA A 496 91.62 -2.17 -43.50
C ALA A 496 93.02 -2.16 -44.13
N VAL A 497 93.57 -0.99 -44.48
CA VAL A 497 94.98 -0.88 -44.91
C VAL A 497 95.91 -1.15 -43.73
N LEU A 498 95.62 -0.61 -42.54
CA LEU A 498 96.39 -0.88 -41.32
C LEU A 498 96.31 -2.35 -40.85
N ASP A 499 95.17 -3.01 -41.03
CA ASP A 499 94.95 -4.42 -40.67
C ASP A 499 95.49 -5.37 -41.76
N ASN A 500 95.47 -4.98 -43.04
CA ASN A 500 96.23 -5.64 -44.10
C ASN A 500 97.74 -5.51 -43.88
N PHE A 501 98.21 -4.37 -43.38
CA PHE A 501 99.59 -4.18 -42.95
C PHE A 501 99.92 -5.09 -41.76
N LEU A 502 99.05 -5.21 -40.74
CA LEU A 502 99.23 -6.21 -39.68
C LEU A 502 99.20 -7.65 -40.21
N LYS A 503 98.36 -7.98 -41.20
CA LYS A 503 98.35 -9.32 -41.83
C LYS A 503 99.61 -9.60 -42.65
N LYS A 504 100.15 -8.59 -43.34
CA LYS A 504 101.42 -8.66 -44.09
C LYS A 504 102.63 -8.72 -43.15
N TYR A 505 102.53 -8.11 -41.97
CA TYR A 505 103.60 -8.02 -40.97
C TYR A 505 103.11 -8.30 -39.53
N PRO A 506 102.70 -9.55 -39.19
CA PRO A 506 101.94 -9.86 -37.97
C PRO A 506 102.72 -9.92 -36.65
N LYS A 507 103.94 -9.36 -36.60
CA LYS A 507 104.81 -9.28 -35.40
C LYS A 507 105.67 -8.00 -35.37
N THR A 508 105.14 -6.87 -35.87
CA THR A 508 105.87 -5.59 -35.93
C THR A 508 106.11 -4.96 -34.56
N SER A 509 107.12 -4.10 -34.43
CA SER A 509 107.21 -3.13 -33.33
C SER A 509 105.99 -2.19 -33.31
N TYR A 510 105.46 -1.88 -34.49
CA TYR A 510 104.19 -1.21 -34.67
C TYR A 510 102.98 -2.07 -34.31
N GLU A 511 103.10 -3.34 -33.92
CA GLU A 511 101.92 -4.15 -33.59
C GLU A 511 101.14 -3.51 -32.45
N ASN A 512 101.80 -2.94 -31.44
CA ASN A 512 101.12 -2.18 -30.38
C ASN A 512 100.80 -0.72 -30.74
N LYS A 513 101.53 -0.08 -31.67
CA LYS A 513 101.17 1.27 -32.17
C LYS A 513 99.96 1.22 -33.08
N ILE A 514 99.93 0.29 -34.03
CA ILE A 514 98.83 0.01 -34.96
C ILE A 514 97.71 -0.74 -34.27
N LYS A 515 97.91 -1.66 -33.31
CA LYS A 515 96.79 -2.11 -32.48
C LYS A 515 96.25 -0.98 -31.62
N LYS A 516 97.07 -0.04 -31.13
CA LYS A 516 96.54 1.20 -30.52
C LYS A 516 95.86 2.10 -31.55
N GLN A 517 96.36 2.26 -32.76
CA GLN A 517 95.82 3.22 -33.74
C GLN A 517 94.64 2.64 -34.53
N ILE A 518 94.55 1.31 -34.68
CA ILE A 518 93.35 0.55 -34.95
C ILE A 518 92.45 0.54 -33.72
N SER A 519 92.93 0.59 -32.47
CA SER A 519 92.06 0.78 -31.31
C SER A 519 91.54 2.23 -31.19
N ASP A 520 92.28 3.23 -31.64
CA ASP A 520 91.89 4.64 -31.66
C ASP A 520 91.02 4.94 -32.90
N LEU A 521 91.27 4.29 -34.03
CA LEU A 521 90.41 4.32 -35.23
C LEU A 521 89.21 3.37 -35.08
N SER A 522 89.31 2.27 -34.34
CA SER A 522 88.18 1.42 -33.93
C SER A 522 87.40 2.10 -32.82
N TYR A 523 88.04 2.88 -31.94
CA TYR A 523 87.36 3.81 -31.04
C TYR A 523 86.66 4.89 -31.88
N LYS A 524 87.27 5.46 -32.93
CA LYS A 524 86.57 6.37 -33.85
C LYS A 524 85.52 5.71 -34.74
N ILE A 525 85.62 4.40 -35.05
CA ILE A 525 84.57 3.65 -35.76
C ILE A 525 83.45 3.28 -34.79
N GLN A 526 83.76 2.91 -33.55
CA GLN A 526 82.83 2.68 -32.46
C GLN A 526 82.12 3.99 -32.12
N GLU A 527 82.83 5.10 -31.92
CA GLU A 527 82.30 6.45 -31.71
C GLU A 527 81.52 6.95 -32.92
N LYS A 528 81.95 6.67 -34.18
CA LYS A 528 81.17 7.02 -35.38
C LYS A 528 79.92 6.16 -35.53
N GLU A 529 79.99 4.86 -35.29
CA GLU A 529 78.82 3.96 -35.31
C GLU A 529 77.91 4.19 -34.09
N TYR A 530 78.44 4.54 -32.93
CA TYR A 530 77.73 4.91 -31.70
C TYR A 530 77.04 6.26 -31.87
N ASN A 531 77.74 7.29 -32.34
CA ASN A 531 77.13 8.58 -32.65
C ASN A 531 76.08 8.43 -33.77
N THR A 532 76.26 7.51 -34.73
CA THR A 532 75.21 7.11 -35.68
C THR A 532 74.05 6.42 -34.97
N LEU A 533 74.31 5.47 -34.07
CA LEU A 533 73.33 4.68 -33.32
C LEU A 533 72.49 5.53 -32.33
N ILE A 534 73.10 6.53 -31.69
CA ILE A 534 72.43 7.52 -30.84
C ILE A 534 71.60 8.47 -31.70
N SER A 535 72.18 9.02 -32.78
CA SER A 535 71.51 10.00 -33.66
C SER A 535 70.42 9.40 -34.55
N LEU A 536 70.41 8.09 -34.74
CA LEU A 536 69.27 7.35 -35.29
C LEU A 536 68.02 7.58 -34.41
N LYS A 537 67.13 8.44 -34.92
CA LYS A 537 65.80 8.69 -34.39
C LYS A 537 64.88 7.53 -34.74
N TYR A 538 64.83 6.55 -33.85
CA TYR A 538 63.79 5.53 -33.83
C TYR A 538 62.60 6.03 -33.00
N ASP A 539 61.41 6.11 -33.60
CA ASP A 539 60.16 6.36 -32.86
C ASP A 539 59.74 5.14 -32.01
N ASP A 540 60.25 3.95 -32.37
CA ASP A 540 60.03 2.69 -31.68
C ASP A 540 61.27 2.32 -30.85
N TYR A 541 61.17 2.52 -29.53
CA TYR A 541 62.23 2.16 -28.58
C TYR A 541 62.63 0.68 -28.65
N THR A 542 61.75 -0.22 -29.10
CA THR A 542 62.06 -1.65 -29.25
C THR A 542 63.12 -1.87 -30.33
N LYS A 543 63.04 -1.12 -31.44
CA LYS A 543 64.07 -1.12 -32.50
C LYS A 543 65.37 -0.46 -32.03
N LYS A 544 65.27 0.59 -31.20
CA LYS A 544 66.45 1.25 -30.61
C LYS A 544 67.20 0.31 -29.65
N ILE A 545 66.48 -0.37 -28.75
CA ILE A 545 67.05 -1.39 -27.84
C ILE A 545 67.62 -2.57 -28.63
N LYS A 546 66.96 -3.04 -29.71
CA LYS A 546 67.52 -4.08 -30.58
C LYS A 546 68.84 -3.65 -31.20
N ALA A 547 68.91 -2.46 -31.79
CA ALA A 547 70.14 -1.93 -32.40
C ALA A 547 71.24 -1.66 -31.35
N TYR A 548 70.86 -1.26 -30.13
CA TYR A 548 71.77 -1.12 -28.98
C TYR A 548 72.35 -2.48 -28.55
N ASN A 549 71.53 -3.52 -28.46
CA ASN A 549 71.98 -4.90 -28.16
C ASN A 549 72.85 -5.48 -29.29
N GLU A 550 72.52 -5.19 -30.55
CA GLU A 550 73.35 -5.55 -31.70
C GLU A 550 74.72 -4.86 -31.68
N TYR A 551 74.81 -3.62 -31.20
CA TYR A 551 76.08 -2.93 -30.97
C TYR A 551 76.87 -3.56 -29.82
N ILE A 552 76.24 -3.86 -28.67
CA ILE A 552 76.90 -4.52 -27.53
C ILE A 552 77.47 -5.89 -27.95
N ALA A 553 76.69 -6.69 -28.68
CA ALA A 553 77.13 -7.99 -29.17
C ALA A 553 78.26 -7.91 -30.22
N LYS A 554 78.35 -6.78 -30.96
CA LYS A 554 79.38 -6.53 -31.98
C LYS A 554 80.68 -5.94 -31.39
N TYR A 555 80.59 -5.24 -30.27
CA TYR A 555 81.72 -4.55 -29.62
C TYR A 555 81.73 -4.78 -28.09
N PRO A 556 81.94 -6.03 -27.62
CA PRO A 556 81.77 -6.42 -26.21
C PRO A 556 82.79 -5.79 -25.23
N ASP A 557 83.86 -5.17 -25.72
CA ASP A 557 84.86 -4.45 -24.91
C ASP A 557 84.71 -2.92 -24.99
N SER A 558 83.62 -2.40 -25.57
CA SER A 558 83.45 -0.96 -25.82
C SER A 558 83.14 -0.18 -24.54
N SER A 559 83.86 0.93 -24.31
CA SER A 559 83.61 1.84 -23.18
C SER A 559 82.22 2.50 -23.16
N HIS A 560 81.47 2.38 -24.26
CA HIS A 560 80.09 2.85 -24.35
C HIS A 560 79.05 1.82 -23.88
N ILE A 561 79.44 0.59 -23.53
CA ILE A 561 78.49 -0.45 -23.07
C ILE A 561 77.73 0.01 -21.82
N ASP A 562 78.42 0.50 -20.79
CA ASP A 562 77.77 0.93 -19.54
C ASP A 562 76.79 2.09 -19.78
N GLU A 563 77.12 2.99 -20.71
CA GLU A 563 76.26 4.12 -21.10
C GLU A 563 75.05 3.63 -21.90
N ILE A 564 75.25 2.71 -22.87
CA ILE A 564 74.16 2.09 -23.64
C ILE A 564 73.26 1.25 -22.74
N GLN A 565 73.81 0.44 -21.83
CA GLN A 565 73.04 -0.33 -20.84
C GLN A 565 72.25 0.59 -19.90
N THR A 566 72.83 1.73 -19.49
CA THR A 566 72.12 2.77 -18.74
C THR A 566 70.97 3.36 -19.56
N MET A 567 71.16 3.63 -20.85
CA MET A 567 70.08 4.08 -21.73
C MET A 567 69.00 3.01 -21.94
N ILE A 568 69.36 1.73 -22.09
CA ILE A 568 68.40 0.61 -22.14
C ILE A 568 67.60 0.56 -20.85
N ALA A 569 68.27 0.58 -19.69
CA ALA A 569 67.62 0.54 -18.38
C ALA A 569 66.64 1.71 -18.19
N GLN A 570 67.00 2.92 -18.62
CA GLN A 570 66.08 4.08 -18.61
C GLN A 570 64.86 3.88 -19.51
N MET A 571 65.03 3.29 -20.71
CA MET A 571 63.92 2.99 -21.62
C MET A 571 63.01 1.87 -21.09
N VAL A 572 63.58 0.78 -20.58
CA VAL A 572 62.84 -0.33 -19.95
C VAL A 572 62.09 0.17 -18.71
N GLN A 573 62.70 1.03 -17.89
CA GLN A 573 62.06 1.62 -16.71
C GLN A 573 60.83 2.47 -17.06
N LYS A 574 60.82 3.15 -18.22
CA LYS A 574 59.66 3.90 -18.72
C LYS A 574 58.50 2.97 -19.08
N ASP A 575 58.76 1.91 -19.84
CA ASP A 575 57.73 0.91 -20.18
C ASP A 575 57.27 0.11 -18.94
N PHE A 576 58.15 -0.11 -17.96
CA PHE A 576 57.79 -0.73 -16.68
C PHE A 576 56.93 0.18 -15.78
N THR A 577 57.11 1.50 -15.89
CA THR A 577 56.25 2.48 -15.22
C THR A 577 54.86 2.50 -15.87
N ASN A 578 54.79 2.45 -17.20
CA ASN A 578 53.55 2.28 -17.97
C ASN A 578 52.85 0.94 -17.62
N LEU A 579 53.61 -0.16 -17.48
CA LEU A 579 53.07 -1.42 -16.96
C LEU A 579 52.45 -1.23 -15.57
N LYS A 580 53.13 -0.58 -14.62
CA LYS A 580 52.60 -0.33 -13.27
C LYS A 580 51.32 0.54 -13.28
N GLU A 581 51.22 1.50 -14.19
CA GLU A 581 49.99 2.28 -14.38
C GLU A 581 48.85 1.42 -14.94
N LYS A 582 49.09 0.64 -16.01
CA LYS A 582 48.12 -0.33 -16.55
C LYS A 582 47.70 -1.37 -15.51
N LEU A 583 48.64 -1.89 -14.72
CA LEU A 583 48.38 -2.84 -13.64
C LEU A 583 47.49 -2.21 -12.57
N SER A 584 47.71 -0.95 -12.20
CA SER A 584 46.80 -0.24 -11.29
C SER A 584 45.37 -0.19 -11.83
N ILE A 585 45.18 -0.06 -13.15
CA ILE A 585 43.84 -0.07 -13.77
C ILE A 585 43.16 -1.46 -13.69
N CYS A 586 43.91 -2.57 -13.80
CA CYS A 586 43.34 -3.92 -13.65
C CYS A 586 43.16 -4.32 -12.17
N GLU A 587 44.09 -3.94 -11.28
CA GLU A 587 43.98 -4.13 -9.82
C GLU A 587 42.74 -3.40 -9.27
N ASN A 588 42.50 -2.14 -9.66
CA ASN A 588 41.31 -1.37 -9.27
C ASN A 588 39.98 -1.90 -9.85
N LYS A 589 40.04 -2.83 -10.81
CA LYS A 589 38.87 -3.52 -11.38
C LYS A 589 38.76 -4.98 -10.91
N GLU A 590 39.68 -5.43 -10.04
CA GLU A 590 39.85 -6.82 -9.60
C GLU A 590 39.99 -7.84 -10.75
N ASN A 591 40.39 -7.39 -11.95
CA ASN A 591 40.60 -8.27 -13.11
C ASN A 591 42.04 -8.80 -13.12
N TRP A 592 42.29 -9.81 -12.28
CA TRP A 592 43.60 -10.43 -12.11
C TRP A 592 44.10 -11.17 -13.36
N GLU A 593 43.20 -11.66 -14.22
CA GLU A 593 43.54 -12.34 -15.48
C GLU A 593 44.24 -11.37 -16.44
N THR A 594 43.65 -10.21 -16.69
CA THR A 594 44.30 -9.16 -17.50
C THR A 594 45.53 -8.55 -16.82
N CYS A 595 45.64 -8.60 -15.49
CA CYS A 595 46.91 -8.26 -14.82
C CYS A 595 48.04 -9.26 -15.14
N ILE A 596 47.72 -10.54 -15.28
CA ILE A 596 48.68 -11.59 -15.68
C ILE A 596 49.06 -11.41 -17.14
N GLU A 597 48.10 -11.22 -18.05
CA GLU A 597 48.33 -10.97 -19.48
C GLU A 597 49.28 -9.77 -19.70
N LEU A 598 49.09 -8.68 -18.95
CA LEU A 598 49.95 -7.49 -19.02
C LEU A 598 51.38 -7.74 -18.51
N CYS A 599 51.54 -8.55 -17.46
CA CYS A 599 52.87 -8.98 -17.03
C CYS A 599 53.53 -9.87 -18.09
N ASP A 600 52.82 -10.85 -18.64
CA ASP A 600 53.35 -11.75 -19.66
C ASP A 600 53.72 -11.00 -20.96
N GLU A 601 52.94 -10.01 -21.40
CA GLU A 601 53.30 -9.11 -22.52
C GLU A 601 54.66 -8.42 -22.26
N PHE A 602 54.86 -7.89 -21.05
CA PHE A 602 56.09 -7.19 -20.67
C PHE A 602 57.29 -8.14 -20.53
N ILE A 603 57.12 -9.30 -19.88
CA ILE A 603 58.17 -10.30 -19.66
C ILE A 603 58.69 -10.84 -21.00
N ASN A 604 57.79 -11.14 -21.95
CA ASN A 604 58.16 -11.57 -23.29
C ASN A 604 58.86 -10.47 -24.10
N LYS A 605 58.52 -9.19 -23.88
CA LYS A 605 59.14 -8.04 -24.57
C LYS A 605 60.53 -7.68 -24.04
N PHE A 606 60.75 -7.81 -22.73
CA PHE A 606 61.98 -7.36 -22.05
C PHE A 606 62.67 -8.49 -21.28
N LYS A 607 62.79 -9.64 -21.94
CA LYS A 607 63.48 -10.83 -21.42
C LYS A 607 64.89 -10.48 -20.91
N ASP A 608 65.30 -11.20 -19.87
CA ASP A 608 66.64 -11.12 -19.26
C ASP A 608 66.94 -9.75 -18.58
N THR A 609 65.90 -8.99 -18.21
CA THR A 609 65.99 -7.74 -17.41
C THR A 609 65.48 -7.91 -15.97
N ASN A 610 66.01 -7.10 -15.03
CA ASN A 610 65.52 -7.10 -13.64
C ASN A 610 64.04 -6.72 -13.53
N GLN A 611 63.55 -5.78 -14.36
CA GLN A 611 62.15 -5.40 -14.41
C GLN A 611 61.24 -6.54 -14.88
N ALA A 612 61.72 -7.49 -15.70
CA ALA A 612 60.96 -8.69 -16.05
C ALA A 612 60.86 -9.67 -14.87
N ASN A 613 61.92 -9.81 -14.06
CA ASN A 613 61.86 -10.59 -12.81
C ASN A 613 60.87 -9.98 -11.80
N ASP A 614 60.83 -8.65 -11.65
CA ASP A 614 59.81 -7.96 -10.86
C ASP A 614 58.38 -8.22 -11.40
N ALA A 615 58.20 -8.20 -12.72
CA ALA A 615 56.92 -8.46 -13.37
C ALA A 615 56.45 -9.92 -13.18
N GLU A 616 57.37 -10.89 -13.21
CA GLU A 616 57.11 -12.30 -12.89
C GLU A 616 56.72 -12.46 -11.41
N GLY A 617 57.37 -11.72 -10.49
CA GLY A 617 56.95 -11.64 -9.09
C GLY A 617 55.53 -11.10 -8.90
N LEU A 618 55.15 -10.06 -9.67
CA LEU A 618 53.77 -9.52 -9.68
C LEU A 618 52.76 -10.51 -10.28
N LYS A 619 53.12 -11.20 -11.36
CA LYS A 619 52.31 -12.25 -12.01
C LYS A 619 52.00 -13.41 -11.05
N ASN A 620 53.01 -13.93 -10.36
CA ASN A 620 52.84 -14.97 -9.33
C ASN A 620 51.92 -14.50 -8.18
N LYS A 621 52.06 -13.25 -7.73
CA LYS A 621 51.14 -12.61 -6.76
C LYS A 621 49.69 -12.58 -7.26
N TYR A 622 49.44 -12.37 -8.55
CA TYR A 622 48.09 -12.39 -9.13
C TYR A 622 47.53 -13.81 -9.31
N GLN A 623 48.34 -14.76 -9.79
CA GLN A 623 47.95 -16.17 -9.94
C GLN A 623 47.52 -16.78 -8.59
N ASN A 624 48.30 -16.54 -7.52
CA ASN A 624 47.98 -16.98 -6.17
C ASN A 624 46.65 -16.40 -5.62
N LYS A 625 46.24 -15.19 -6.05
CA LYS A 625 44.91 -14.64 -5.71
C LYS A 625 43.79 -15.40 -6.41
N ILE A 626 43.91 -15.67 -7.71
CA ILE A 626 42.88 -16.38 -8.49
C ILE A 626 42.64 -17.77 -7.91
N GLN A 627 43.71 -18.52 -7.66
CA GLN A 627 43.62 -19.89 -7.11
C GLN A 627 42.91 -19.89 -5.74
N SER A 628 43.34 -19.04 -4.82
CA SER A 628 42.78 -19.00 -3.45
C SER A 628 41.34 -18.47 -3.39
N GLN A 629 40.94 -17.56 -4.28
CA GLN A 629 39.53 -17.18 -4.46
C GLN A 629 38.69 -18.36 -5.02
N GLY A 630 39.24 -19.10 -5.98
CA GLY A 630 38.61 -20.29 -6.55
C GLY A 630 38.38 -21.40 -5.52
N ASP A 631 39.33 -21.63 -4.62
CA ASP A 631 39.21 -22.64 -3.55
C ASP A 631 38.21 -22.21 -2.46
N LEU A 632 38.16 -20.92 -2.10
CA LEU A 632 37.11 -20.38 -1.22
C LEU A 632 35.70 -20.61 -1.77
N ALA A 633 35.51 -20.48 -3.10
CA ALA A 633 34.24 -20.79 -3.74
C ALA A 633 33.87 -22.29 -3.71
N LYS A 634 34.86 -23.19 -3.77
CA LYS A 634 34.65 -24.65 -3.62
C LYS A 634 34.26 -25.03 -2.19
N MET A 635 34.94 -24.47 -1.19
CA MET A 635 34.58 -24.66 0.23
C MET A 635 33.15 -24.23 0.52
N LYS A 636 32.74 -23.05 0.04
CA LYS A 636 31.38 -22.54 0.25
C LYS A 636 30.31 -23.51 -0.26
N ARG A 637 30.47 -24.06 -1.46
CA ARG A 637 29.56 -25.09 -2.00
C ARG A 637 29.53 -26.35 -1.14
N ARG A 638 30.69 -26.88 -0.73
CA ARG A 638 30.75 -28.07 0.15
C ARG A 638 30.10 -27.83 1.52
N ALA A 639 30.22 -26.62 2.06
CA ALA A 639 29.56 -26.23 3.31
C ALA A 639 28.04 -26.01 3.13
N GLU A 640 27.58 -25.56 1.95
CA GLU A 640 26.16 -25.47 1.60
C GLU A 640 25.53 -26.86 1.36
N GLU A 641 26.27 -27.79 0.75
CA GLU A 641 25.88 -29.19 0.51
C GLU A 641 25.59 -29.97 1.82
N LYS A 642 26.15 -29.52 2.96
CA LYS A 642 25.88 -30.08 4.29
C LYS A 642 24.49 -29.73 4.85
N GLY A 643 23.82 -28.70 4.33
CA GLY A 643 22.43 -28.37 4.67
C GLY A 643 22.20 -28.02 6.15
N THR A 644 21.73 -29.00 6.94
CA THR A 644 21.47 -28.87 8.38
C THR A 644 22.63 -29.32 9.28
N ASP A 645 23.64 -29.99 8.73
CA ASP A 645 24.87 -30.38 9.43
C ASP A 645 25.83 -29.17 9.54
N LEU A 646 25.54 -28.27 10.48
CA LEU A 646 26.30 -27.03 10.67
C LEU A 646 27.72 -27.28 11.18
N GLU A 647 27.89 -28.27 12.06
CA GLU A 647 29.17 -28.76 12.56
C GLU A 647 30.03 -29.33 11.44
N GLY A 648 29.48 -30.15 10.56
CA GLY A 648 30.17 -30.65 9.37
C GLY A 648 30.45 -29.56 8.32
N ALA A 649 29.56 -28.58 8.19
CA ALA A 649 29.80 -27.39 7.36
C ALA A 649 30.96 -26.53 7.90
N ARG A 650 31.09 -26.46 9.23
CA ARG A 650 32.15 -25.74 9.95
C ARG A 650 33.49 -26.44 9.86
N LEU A 651 33.50 -27.78 9.96
CA LEU A 651 34.72 -28.60 9.91
C LEU A 651 35.48 -28.41 8.58
N ILE A 652 34.76 -28.34 7.46
CA ILE A 652 35.32 -28.13 6.10
C ILE A 652 36.21 -26.86 6.02
N TYR A 653 35.88 -25.80 6.75
CA TYR A 653 36.68 -24.57 6.77
C TYR A 653 37.89 -24.66 7.71
N LEU A 654 37.82 -25.49 8.77
CA LEU A 654 38.92 -25.71 9.70
C LEU A 654 39.99 -26.62 9.06
N GLU A 655 39.58 -27.74 8.46
CA GLU A 655 40.46 -28.65 7.72
C GLU A 655 41.27 -27.91 6.65
N TYR A 656 40.65 -26.97 5.92
CA TYR A 656 41.37 -26.16 4.93
C TYR A 656 42.36 -25.16 5.54
N LEU A 657 42.06 -24.56 6.70
CA LEU A 657 43.00 -23.67 7.39
C LEU A 657 44.21 -24.42 7.91
N GLU A 658 44.03 -25.64 8.43
CA GLU A 658 45.11 -26.52 8.88
C GLU A 658 45.97 -27.02 7.70
N ALA A 659 45.34 -27.37 6.57
CA ALA A 659 46.04 -27.80 5.35
C ALA A 659 46.80 -26.67 4.62
N ASN A 660 46.53 -25.39 4.91
CA ASN A 660 47.10 -24.25 4.19
C ASN A 660 47.74 -23.20 5.14
N PRO A 661 48.81 -23.54 5.87
CA PRO A 661 49.43 -22.64 6.85
C PRO A 661 50.00 -21.35 6.24
N GLU A 662 50.41 -21.36 4.96
CA GLU A 662 50.95 -20.18 4.26
C GLU A 662 49.87 -19.26 3.64
N LEU A 663 48.58 -19.54 3.86
CA LEU A 663 47.49 -18.75 3.26
C LEU A 663 47.56 -17.27 3.68
N ALA A 664 47.41 -16.35 2.74
CA ALA A 664 47.54 -14.92 2.99
C ALA A 664 46.52 -14.40 4.03
N SER A 665 46.95 -13.47 4.87
CA SER A 665 46.21 -13.01 6.06
C SER A 665 44.75 -12.62 5.79
N TYR A 666 44.48 -11.92 4.69
CA TYR A 666 43.13 -11.49 4.31
C TYR A 666 42.16 -12.64 3.95
N LEU A 667 42.67 -13.79 3.52
CA LEU A 667 41.86 -14.99 3.28
C LEU A 667 41.60 -15.75 4.58
N LYS A 668 42.60 -15.85 5.45
CA LYS A 668 42.43 -16.40 6.81
C LYS A 668 41.35 -15.66 7.59
N THR A 669 41.32 -14.32 7.54
CA THR A 669 40.27 -13.53 8.20
C THR A 669 38.88 -13.73 7.56
N MET A 670 38.78 -13.91 6.24
CA MET A 670 37.51 -14.26 5.59
C MET A 670 37.01 -15.66 6.00
N ILE A 671 37.85 -16.69 5.98
CA ILE A 671 37.46 -18.06 6.36
C ILE A 671 37.06 -18.10 7.85
N VAL A 672 37.81 -17.43 8.73
CA VAL A 672 37.45 -17.28 10.15
C VAL A 672 36.14 -16.51 10.35
N SER A 673 35.76 -15.59 9.43
CA SER A 673 34.46 -14.92 9.50
C SER A 673 33.29 -15.85 9.13
N GLU A 674 33.46 -16.74 8.14
CA GLU A 674 32.46 -17.76 7.81
C GLU A 674 32.28 -18.79 8.94
N ILE A 675 33.39 -19.22 9.57
CA ILE A 675 33.37 -20.09 10.76
C ILE A 675 32.56 -19.43 11.88
N LYS A 676 32.80 -18.15 12.19
CA LYS A 676 32.02 -17.41 13.21
C LYS A 676 30.52 -17.28 12.86
N VAL A 677 30.18 -17.21 11.57
CA VAL A 677 28.78 -17.22 11.10
C VAL A 677 28.13 -18.60 11.26
N LEU A 678 28.92 -19.70 11.28
CA LEU A 678 28.43 -21.04 11.60
C LEU A 678 28.35 -21.25 13.13
N ASP A 679 29.35 -20.86 13.90
CA ASP A 679 29.34 -20.89 15.38
C ASP A 679 28.05 -20.22 15.94
N ALA A 680 27.72 -19.03 15.45
CA ALA A 680 26.53 -18.28 15.87
C ALA A 680 25.19 -18.91 15.43
N LYS A 681 25.19 -19.82 14.45
CA LYS A 681 23.99 -20.62 14.09
C LYS A 681 23.87 -21.83 15.02
N ILE A 682 24.99 -22.51 15.31
CA ILE A 682 25.09 -23.66 16.21
C ILE A 682 24.64 -23.28 17.64
N GLU A 683 25.17 -22.19 18.18
CA GLU A 683 24.76 -21.68 19.51
C GLU A 683 23.24 -21.39 19.55
N LYS A 684 22.71 -20.78 18.49
CA LYS A 684 21.27 -20.49 18.38
C LYS A 684 20.41 -21.76 18.26
N GLN A 685 20.91 -22.81 17.60
CA GLN A 685 20.20 -24.08 17.45
C GLN A 685 20.17 -24.83 18.79
N THR A 686 21.33 -25.01 19.44
CA THR A 686 21.43 -25.71 20.73
C THR A 686 20.67 -25.01 21.87
N LEU A 687 20.49 -23.68 21.80
CA LEU A 687 19.57 -22.95 22.69
C LEU A 687 18.09 -23.24 22.37
N ALA A 688 17.73 -23.39 21.09
CA ALA A 688 16.38 -23.72 20.67
C ALA A 688 15.99 -25.18 20.98
N GLU A 689 16.95 -26.09 21.06
CA GLU A 689 16.76 -27.47 21.52
C GLU A 689 16.46 -27.50 23.03
N LYS A 690 17.28 -26.86 23.85
CA LYS A 690 17.06 -26.75 25.31
C LYS A 690 15.73 -26.10 25.68
N GLU A 691 15.37 -24.99 25.01
CA GLU A 691 14.08 -24.33 25.24
C GLU A 691 12.88 -25.17 24.75
N TRP A 692 13.09 -26.17 23.89
CA TRP A 692 12.06 -27.14 23.50
C TRP A 692 11.89 -28.25 24.54
N GLU A 693 12.98 -28.79 25.10
CA GLU A 693 12.94 -29.77 26.20
C GLU A 693 12.19 -29.22 27.42
N ASP A 694 12.46 -27.96 27.82
CA ASP A 694 11.72 -27.26 28.87
C ASP A 694 10.21 -27.15 28.60
N ILE A 695 9.83 -27.01 27.32
CA ILE A 695 8.43 -26.95 26.90
C ILE A 695 7.78 -28.33 26.93
N LEU A 696 8.47 -29.39 26.53
CA LEU A 696 7.99 -30.77 26.67
C LEU A 696 7.80 -31.15 28.14
N ASN A 697 8.78 -30.84 29.00
CA ASN A 697 8.71 -31.06 30.44
C ASN A 697 7.54 -30.28 31.09
N ALA A 698 7.36 -29.00 30.73
CA ALA A 698 6.23 -28.20 31.20
C ALA A 698 4.86 -28.70 30.67
N ASN A 699 4.82 -29.40 29.54
CA ASN A 699 3.60 -29.99 28.99
C ASN A 699 3.21 -31.33 29.65
N ASN A 700 4.18 -32.10 30.13
CA ASN A 700 3.92 -33.33 30.87
C ASN A 700 3.35 -33.06 32.27
N ASN A 701 3.63 -31.89 32.86
CA ASN A 701 3.13 -31.50 34.17
C ASN A 701 1.66 -31.01 34.13
N LYS A 702 0.73 -31.89 34.53
CA LYS A 702 -0.72 -31.64 34.56
C LYS A 702 -1.18 -30.48 35.47
N THR A 703 -0.34 -29.94 36.35
CA THR A 703 -0.71 -28.77 37.17
C THR A 703 -0.69 -27.44 36.41
N THR A 704 -0.06 -27.39 35.23
CA THR A 704 0.05 -26.15 34.45
C THR A 704 -1.18 -25.96 33.54
N SER A 705 -1.84 -24.81 33.65
CA SER A 705 -3.00 -24.44 32.82
C SER A 705 -2.69 -24.51 31.32
N LEU A 706 -3.66 -25.01 30.53
CA LEU A 706 -3.59 -25.08 29.06
C LEU A 706 -3.21 -23.72 28.43
N SER A 707 -3.74 -22.61 28.94
CA SER A 707 -3.41 -21.27 28.43
C SER A 707 -1.92 -20.93 28.55
N VAL A 708 -1.29 -21.27 29.69
CA VAL A 708 0.14 -21.01 29.94
C VAL A 708 1.03 -21.93 29.10
N ARG A 709 0.58 -23.18 28.88
CA ARG A 709 1.26 -24.16 28.02
C ARG A 709 1.24 -23.74 26.55
N ILE A 710 0.09 -23.24 26.07
CA ILE A 710 -0.09 -22.63 24.75
C ILE A 710 0.83 -21.40 24.61
N GLU A 711 0.81 -20.48 25.58
CA GLU A 711 1.62 -19.26 25.56
C GLU A 711 3.13 -19.56 25.48
N LYS A 712 3.62 -20.59 26.18
CA LYS A 712 5.03 -21.04 26.08
C LYS A 712 5.39 -21.50 24.66
N ILE A 713 4.55 -22.31 24.02
CA ILE A 713 4.80 -22.80 22.64
C ILE A 713 4.69 -21.65 21.62
N GLU A 714 3.74 -20.73 21.80
CA GLU A 714 3.58 -19.56 20.93
C GLU A 714 4.80 -18.62 21.01
N LYS A 715 5.35 -18.40 22.21
CA LYS A 715 6.61 -17.64 22.38
C LYS A 715 7.81 -18.34 21.74
N TYR A 716 7.89 -19.67 21.84
CA TYR A 716 8.93 -20.47 21.17
C TYR A 716 8.85 -20.33 19.65
N LEU A 717 7.67 -20.51 19.06
CA LEU A 717 7.43 -20.34 17.63
C LEU A 717 7.68 -18.90 17.14
N GLN A 718 7.43 -17.89 17.99
CA GLN A 718 7.78 -16.49 17.68
C GLN A 718 9.30 -16.26 17.67
N LYS A 719 10.05 -16.93 18.56
CA LYS A 719 11.51 -16.80 18.68
C LYS A 719 12.27 -17.63 17.64
N TYR A 720 11.75 -18.79 17.26
CA TYR A 720 12.34 -19.74 16.32
C TYR A 720 11.37 -20.15 15.20
N PRO A 721 10.86 -19.23 14.35
CA PRO A 721 9.86 -19.53 13.31
C PRO A 721 10.37 -20.41 12.15
N LYS A 722 11.63 -20.86 12.21
CA LYS A 722 12.27 -21.84 11.32
C LYS A 722 13.28 -22.71 12.11
N GLY A 723 13.03 -22.95 13.40
CA GLY A 723 13.82 -23.90 14.21
C GLY A 723 13.50 -25.35 13.86
N ILE A 724 14.34 -26.30 14.29
CA ILE A 724 14.16 -27.74 13.99
C ILE A 724 12.77 -28.22 14.46
N HIS A 725 12.41 -27.94 15.72
CA HIS A 725 11.15 -28.37 16.32
C HIS A 725 9.92 -27.53 15.91
N THR A 726 9.97 -26.75 14.81
CA THR A 726 8.85 -25.89 14.39
C THR A 726 7.58 -26.71 14.08
N GLU A 727 7.71 -27.88 13.46
CA GLU A 727 6.55 -28.72 13.11
C GLU A 727 5.97 -29.45 14.34
N GLU A 728 6.83 -29.93 15.23
CA GLU A 728 6.46 -30.53 16.52
C GLU A 728 5.74 -29.51 17.42
N ALA A 729 6.28 -28.30 17.50
CA ALA A 729 5.66 -27.18 18.23
C ALA A 729 4.28 -26.80 17.64
N ASN A 730 4.14 -26.74 16.31
CA ASN A 730 2.85 -26.44 15.68
C ASN A 730 1.81 -27.56 15.87
N THR A 731 2.21 -28.84 15.79
CA THR A 731 1.29 -29.97 16.00
C THR A 731 0.86 -30.09 17.46
N LEU A 732 1.77 -29.89 18.43
CA LEU A 732 1.45 -29.83 19.85
C LEU A 732 0.54 -28.62 20.17
N LEU A 733 0.83 -27.45 19.61
CA LEU A 733 -0.01 -26.24 19.76
C LEU A 733 -1.43 -26.46 19.22
N ALA A 734 -1.58 -27.11 18.07
CA ALA A 734 -2.88 -27.43 17.49
C ALA A 734 -3.70 -28.38 18.41
N LYS A 735 -3.05 -29.38 19.01
CA LYS A 735 -3.68 -30.28 19.99
C LYS A 735 -4.16 -29.51 21.23
N LEU A 736 -3.29 -28.72 21.86
CA LEU A 736 -3.63 -27.99 23.10
C LEU A 736 -4.70 -26.91 22.87
N ARG A 737 -4.69 -26.25 21.71
CA ARG A 737 -5.76 -25.29 21.34
C ARG A 737 -7.12 -25.99 21.26
N LYS A 738 -7.19 -27.20 20.70
CA LYS A 738 -8.43 -28.00 20.66
C LYS A 738 -8.88 -28.47 22.04
N GLU A 739 -7.94 -28.87 22.91
CA GLU A 739 -8.25 -29.20 24.31
C GLU A 739 -8.78 -27.97 25.08
N LYS A 740 -8.22 -26.78 24.82
CA LYS A 740 -8.68 -25.52 25.40
C LYS A 740 -10.04 -25.06 24.86
N GLU A 741 -10.31 -25.26 23.58
CA GLU A 741 -11.61 -24.95 22.96
C GLU A 741 -12.75 -25.69 23.68
N VAL A 742 -12.57 -27.00 23.94
CA VAL A 742 -13.52 -27.82 24.70
C VAL A 742 -13.65 -27.37 26.17
N GLU A 743 -12.56 -26.94 26.82
CA GLU A 743 -12.61 -26.38 28.18
C GLU A 743 -13.43 -25.08 28.24
N ASP A 744 -13.21 -24.15 27.30
CA ASP A 744 -13.90 -22.87 27.27
C ASP A 744 -15.38 -23.00 26.84
N GLU A 745 -15.70 -23.94 25.93
CA GLU A 745 -17.09 -24.31 25.60
C GLU A 745 -17.86 -24.84 26.84
N LEU A 746 -17.24 -25.75 27.61
CA LEU A 746 -17.85 -26.30 28.82
C LEU A 746 -18.12 -25.21 29.86
N ARG A 747 -17.15 -24.32 30.09
CA ARG A 747 -17.27 -23.16 30.99
C ARG A 747 -18.37 -22.19 30.54
N ALA A 748 -18.49 -21.93 29.23
CA ALA A 748 -19.55 -21.09 28.68
C ALA A 748 -20.94 -21.72 28.87
N SER A 749 -21.07 -23.02 28.62
CA SER A 749 -22.30 -23.81 28.83
C SER A 749 -22.76 -23.81 30.30
N GLU A 750 -21.83 -23.98 31.25
CA GLU A 750 -22.13 -23.83 32.68
C GLU A 750 -22.57 -22.41 33.05
N LYS A 751 -21.91 -21.39 32.50
CA LYS A 751 -22.28 -19.99 32.75
C LYS A 751 -23.68 -19.67 32.23
N GLU A 752 -24.03 -20.07 31.01
CA GLU A 752 -25.38 -19.87 30.45
C GLU A 752 -26.44 -20.55 31.33
N ARG A 753 -26.16 -21.77 31.82
CA ARG A 753 -27.05 -22.50 32.74
C ARG A 753 -27.28 -21.74 34.06
N ARG A 754 -26.23 -21.20 34.68
CA ARG A 754 -26.33 -20.42 35.92
C ARG A 754 -27.10 -19.11 35.71
N GLU A 755 -26.82 -18.39 34.61
CA GLU A 755 -27.56 -17.16 34.24
C GLU A 755 -29.04 -17.43 33.96
N TRP A 756 -29.36 -18.54 33.28
CA TRP A 756 -30.74 -18.98 33.05
C TRP A 756 -31.47 -19.28 34.35
N GLN A 757 -30.88 -20.06 35.26
CA GLN A 757 -31.49 -20.41 36.54
C GLN A 757 -31.80 -19.17 37.39
N ASN A 758 -30.86 -18.22 37.47
CA ASN A 758 -31.06 -16.95 38.18
C ASN A 758 -32.14 -16.08 37.54
N THR A 759 -32.23 -16.07 36.20
CA THR A 759 -33.25 -15.33 35.45
C THR A 759 -34.64 -15.93 35.66
N LEU A 760 -34.75 -17.26 35.62
CA LEU A 760 -36.00 -17.99 35.84
C LEU A 760 -36.54 -17.77 37.27
N ALA A 761 -35.69 -17.89 38.28
CA ALA A 761 -36.07 -17.65 39.67
C ALA A 761 -36.57 -16.21 39.91
N TYR A 762 -35.92 -15.21 39.31
CA TYR A 762 -36.39 -13.82 39.35
C TYR A 762 -37.77 -13.66 38.70
N CYS A 763 -38.01 -14.30 37.55
CA CYS A 763 -39.30 -14.23 36.86
C CYS A 763 -40.44 -14.93 37.63
N GLN A 764 -40.12 -15.93 38.46
CA GLN A 764 -41.09 -16.70 39.25
C GLN A 764 -41.48 -16.03 40.59
N ASN A 765 -40.64 -15.14 41.15
CA ASN A 765 -40.96 -14.46 42.43
C ASN A 765 -42.21 -13.57 42.30
N PRO A 766 -43.27 -13.77 43.10
CA PRO A 766 -44.47 -12.92 43.06
C PRO A 766 -44.22 -11.42 43.27
N GLN A 767 -43.20 -11.03 44.04
CA GLN A 767 -42.99 -9.64 44.49
C GLN A 767 -42.62 -8.64 43.39
N TYR A 768 -42.03 -9.07 42.27
CA TYR A 768 -41.65 -8.16 41.18
C TYR A 768 -42.82 -7.92 40.21
N SER A 769 -42.93 -6.72 39.64
CA SER A 769 -43.99 -6.43 38.68
C SER A 769 -43.82 -7.22 37.38
N PHE A 770 -44.88 -7.37 36.60
CA PHE A 770 -44.77 -7.96 35.27
C PHE A 770 -43.81 -7.16 34.37
N ALA A 771 -43.70 -5.84 34.55
CA ALA A 771 -42.77 -5.01 33.77
C ALA A 771 -41.29 -5.34 34.10
N ASP A 772 -40.93 -5.48 35.38
CA ASP A 772 -39.57 -5.84 35.79
C ASP A 772 -39.20 -7.26 35.33
N LYS A 773 -40.15 -8.20 35.44
CA LYS A 773 -40.02 -9.58 34.95
C LYS A 773 -39.79 -9.61 33.43
N ILE A 774 -40.57 -8.83 32.67
CA ILE A 774 -40.39 -8.66 31.22
C ILE A 774 -39.02 -8.07 30.91
N GLN A 775 -38.59 -7.02 31.60
CA GLN A 775 -37.27 -6.41 31.40
C GLN A 775 -36.14 -7.41 31.68
N LYS A 776 -36.24 -8.20 32.76
CA LYS A 776 -35.24 -9.21 33.11
C LYS A 776 -35.12 -10.32 32.06
N ILE A 777 -36.25 -10.87 31.60
CA ILE A 777 -36.25 -11.95 30.61
C ILE A 777 -35.86 -11.44 29.21
N ASP A 778 -36.28 -10.25 28.81
CA ASP A 778 -35.87 -9.64 27.54
C ASP A 778 -34.37 -9.28 27.54
N GLN A 779 -33.82 -8.81 28.67
CA GLN A 779 -32.37 -8.61 28.79
C GLN A 779 -31.60 -9.92 28.65
N TYR A 780 -32.11 -11.03 29.21
CA TYR A 780 -31.51 -12.35 29.00
C TYR A 780 -31.59 -12.80 27.53
N ILE A 781 -32.73 -12.56 26.85
CA ILE A 781 -32.92 -12.83 25.42
C ILE A 781 -31.94 -12.01 24.55
N ILE A 782 -31.68 -10.76 24.91
CA ILE A 782 -30.72 -9.87 24.23
C ILE A 782 -29.28 -10.33 24.45
N ASN A 783 -28.94 -10.76 25.67
CA ASN A 783 -27.59 -11.20 26.01
C ASN A 783 -27.24 -12.58 25.42
N ASN A 784 -28.21 -13.48 25.33
CA ASN A 784 -28.01 -14.88 24.92
C ASN A 784 -28.85 -15.26 23.66
N PRO A 785 -28.73 -14.55 22.52
CA PRO A 785 -29.66 -14.61 21.39
C PRO A 785 -29.68 -15.97 20.64
N SER A 786 -28.64 -16.78 20.83
CA SER A 786 -28.50 -18.15 20.30
C SER A 786 -28.28 -19.20 21.40
N GLY A 787 -28.51 -18.83 22.67
CA GLY A 787 -28.26 -19.71 23.83
C GLY A 787 -29.19 -20.92 23.88
N LYS A 788 -28.76 -21.99 24.55
CA LYS A 788 -29.50 -23.24 24.75
C LYS A 788 -30.89 -23.03 25.37
N TYR A 789 -31.09 -21.98 26.16
CA TYR A 789 -32.37 -21.70 26.82
C TYR A 789 -33.24 -20.66 26.08
N ILE A 790 -32.80 -20.12 24.92
CA ILE A 790 -33.44 -18.95 24.27
C ILE A 790 -34.93 -19.15 23.93
N GLN A 791 -35.34 -20.35 23.53
CA GLN A 791 -36.75 -20.63 23.20
C GLN A 791 -37.64 -20.65 24.47
N LYS A 792 -37.11 -21.13 25.60
CA LYS A 792 -37.81 -21.10 26.89
C LYS A 792 -37.94 -19.66 27.40
N ALA A 793 -36.89 -18.84 27.21
CA ALA A 793 -36.92 -17.43 27.54
C ALA A 793 -37.97 -16.65 26.72
N ARG A 794 -38.02 -16.88 25.39
CA ARG A 794 -39.01 -16.24 24.49
C ARG A 794 -40.45 -16.62 24.83
N LEU A 795 -40.71 -17.90 25.15
CA LEU A 795 -42.04 -18.35 25.58
C LEU A 795 -42.49 -17.64 26.88
N LEU A 796 -41.61 -17.62 27.90
CA LEU A 796 -41.87 -16.95 29.17
C LEU A 796 -42.08 -15.43 29.00
N SER A 797 -41.30 -14.80 28.12
CA SER A 797 -41.47 -13.38 27.76
C SER A 797 -42.84 -13.10 27.13
N SER A 798 -43.35 -13.98 26.26
CA SER A 798 -44.70 -13.84 25.68
C SER A 798 -45.80 -13.95 26.76
N GLN A 799 -45.71 -14.97 27.61
CA GLN A 799 -46.67 -15.20 28.70
C GLN A 799 -46.74 -14.00 29.67
N LEU A 800 -45.59 -13.47 30.09
CA LEU A 800 -45.52 -12.29 30.95
C LEU A 800 -46.12 -11.04 30.28
N LYS A 801 -45.92 -10.86 28.96
CA LYS A 801 -46.49 -9.76 28.18
C LYS A 801 -48.01 -9.85 28.03
N GLU A 802 -48.57 -11.06 27.96
CA GLU A 802 -50.02 -11.27 27.94
C GLU A 802 -50.66 -10.97 29.30
N LEU A 803 -50.04 -11.42 30.40
CA LEU A 803 -50.48 -11.07 31.76
C LEU A 803 -50.41 -9.55 32.03
N LYS A 804 -49.33 -8.88 31.60
CA LYS A 804 -49.20 -7.41 31.72
C LYS A 804 -50.31 -6.66 30.96
N ARG A 805 -50.69 -7.13 29.76
CA ARG A 805 -51.79 -6.53 28.98
C ARG A 805 -53.13 -6.68 29.67
N ALA A 806 -53.43 -7.85 30.24
CA ALA A 806 -54.68 -8.09 30.95
C ALA A 806 -54.81 -7.22 32.23
N GLU A 807 -53.69 -6.94 32.90
CA GLU A 807 -53.60 -5.97 33.99
C GLU A 807 -53.87 -4.53 33.50
N ASP A 808 -53.24 -4.11 32.39
CA ASP A 808 -53.48 -2.78 31.80
C ASP A 808 -54.89 -2.62 31.22
N GLU A 809 -55.55 -3.71 30.81
CA GLU A 809 -56.95 -3.71 30.37
C GLU A 809 -57.90 -3.40 31.52
N ARG A 810 -57.81 -4.16 32.61
CA ARG A 810 -58.61 -3.97 33.83
C ARG A 810 -58.47 -2.56 34.41
N LEU A 811 -57.24 -2.04 34.43
CA LEU A 811 -56.98 -0.67 34.91
C LEU A 811 -57.60 0.39 33.99
N ARG A 812 -57.54 0.21 32.66
CA ARG A 812 -58.20 1.11 31.70
C ARG A 812 -59.72 1.06 31.80
N GLU A 813 -60.31 -0.12 31.99
CA GLU A 813 -61.75 -0.28 32.20
C GLU A 813 -62.22 0.42 33.48
N GLN A 814 -61.48 0.24 34.59
CA GLN A 814 -61.76 0.92 35.86
C GLN A 814 -61.63 2.46 35.74
N GLN A 815 -60.62 2.96 35.04
CA GLN A 815 -60.46 4.40 34.79
C GLN A 815 -61.57 4.98 33.90
N ALA A 816 -61.96 4.27 32.84
CA ALA A 816 -63.04 4.67 31.96
C ALA A 816 -64.40 4.69 32.69
N TYR A 817 -64.63 3.73 33.59
CA TYR A 817 -65.81 3.70 34.46
C TYR A 817 -65.90 4.94 35.37
N LEU A 818 -64.82 5.26 36.09
CA LEU A 818 -64.78 6.43 36.98
C LEU A 818 -64.94 7.75 36.20
N LEU A 819 -64.28 7.88 35.05
CA LEU A 819 -64.42 9.06 34.18
C LEU A 819 -65.86 9.25 33.69
N ARG A 820 -66.58 8.16 33.37
CA ARG A 820 -67.99 8.20 32.95
C ARG A 820 -68.90 8.71 34.07
N LEU A 821 -68.71 8.25 35.31
CA LEU A 821 -69.45 8.75 36.48
C LEU A 821 -69.18 10.24 36.71
N GLN A 822 -67.92 10.67 36.61
CA GLN A 822 -67.53 12.07 36.73
C GLN A 822 -68.19 12.96 35.65
N GLN A 823 -68.24 12.48 34.40
CA GLN A 823 -68.87 13.21 33.29
C GLN A 823 -70.38 13.43 33.50
N GLU A 824 -71.13 12.39 33.89
CA GLU A 824 -72.58 12.55 34.10
C GLU A 824 -72.90 13.41 35.34
N ARG A 825 -72.11 13.30 36.43
CA ARG A 825 -72.21 14.22 37.58
C ARG A 825 -71.99 15.67 37.15
N GLN A 826 -70.95 15.96 36.37
CA GLN A 826 -70.69 17.31 35.85
C GLN A 826 -71.79 17.81 34.90
N ARG A 827 -72.35 16.93 34.06
CA ARG A 827 -73.51 17.26 33.22
C ARG A 827 -74.71 17.66 34.08
N ILE A 828 -75.06 16.89 35.11
CA ILE A 828 -76.16 17.21 36.02
C ILE A 828 -75.92 18.53 36.74
N ILE A 829 -74.71 18.75 37.30
CA ILE A 829 -74.31 20.02 37.93
C ILE A 829 -74.49 21.21 36.97
N SER A 830 -74.11 21.05 35.69
CA SER A 830 -74.23 22.10 34.67
C SER A 830 -75.68 22.42 34.23
N LEU A 831 -76.62 21.53 34.53
CA LEU A 831 -78.05 21.68 34.25
C LEU A 831 -78.78 22.24 35.47
N ILE A 832 -78.56 21.68 36.67
CA ILE A 832 -79.23 22.15 37.90
C ILE A 832 -78.81 23.57 38.30
N SER A 833 -77.57 23.97 38.03
CA SER A 833 -77.11 25.36 38.29
C SER A 833 -77.87 26.43 37.50
N ARG A 834 -78.52 26.06 36.37
CA ARG A 834 -79.37 26.95 35.57
C ARG A 834 -80.82 27.02 36.07
N SER A 835 -81.20 26.18 37.04
CA SER A 835 -82.59 25.99 37.48
C SER A 835 -83.00 26.85 38.68
N GLY A 836 -82.06 27.24 39.54
CA GLY A 836 -82.34 27.92 40.82
C GLY A 836 -82.98 27.05 41.91
N ARG A 837 -83.85 26.09 41.54
CA ARG A 837 -84.56 25.15 42.43
C ARG A 837 -83.62 24.17 43.14
N PHE A 838 -82.65 23.62 42.42
CA PHE A 838 -81.83 22.50 42.90
C PHE A 838 -80.45 22.98 43.39
N SER A 839 -80.05 22.56 44.59
CA SER A 839 -78.79 22.92 45.24
C SER A 839 -77.82 21.74 45.22
N ASN A 840 -76.66 21.88 44.57
CA ASN A 840 -75.58 20.88 44.64
C ASN A 840 -74.88 20.97 46.00
N ASN A 841 -74.81 19.86 46.75
CA ASN A 841 -74.18 19.82 48.07
C ASN A 841 -72.69 19.41 48.02
N GLY A 842 -72.12 19.18 46.83
CA GLY A 842 -70.71 18.85 46.61
C GLY A 842 -70.32 17.41 46.97
N ASN A 843 -71.07 16.78 47.86
CA ASN A 843 -70.91 15.42 48.38
C ASN A 843 -71.63 14.33 47.54
N SER A 844 -71.96 14.63 46.27
CA SER A 844 -72.80 13.83 45.36
C SER A 844 -74.28 13.68 45.74
N THR A 845 -74.82 14.58 46.57
CA THR A 845 -76.28 14.76 46.74
C THR A 845 -76.75 16.12 46.20
N VAL A 846 -78.06 16.25 45.98
CA VAL A 846 -78.72 17.48 45.53
C VAL A 846 -79.96 17.72 46.36
N THR A 847 -80.10 18.89 46.98
CA THR A 847 -81.31 19.28 47.73
C THR A 847 -82.26 20.06 46.84
N ASP A 848 -83.53 19.66 46.82
CA ASP A 848 -84.62 20.41 46.18
C ASP A 848 -85.15 21.48 47.13
N ARG A 849 -84.90 22.75 46.82
CA ARG A 849 -85.32 23.89 47.67
C ARG A 849 -86.83 24.10 47.73
N GLN A 850 -87.60 23.46 46.84
CA GLN A 850 -89.07 23.55 46.85
C GLN A 850 -89.70 22.56 47.84
N THR A 851 -89.08 21.40 48.06
CA THR A 851 -89.61 20.33 48.94
C THR A 851 -88.79 20.12 50.21
N GLY A 852 -87.58 20.67 50.29
CA GLY A 852 -86.61 20.43 51.36
C GLY A 852 -85.88 19.09 51.27
N LEU A 853 -86.32 18.19 50.38
CA LEU A 853 -85.80 16.82 50.27
C LEU A 853 -84.42 16.77 49.61
N THR A 854 -83.58 15.86 50.08
CA THR A 854 -82.23 15.62 49.53
C THR A 854 -82.19 14.32 48.74
N TRP A 855 -81.67 14.40 47.51
CA TRP A 855 -81.71 13.34 46.51
C TRP A 855 -80.31 12.91 46.08
N THR A 856 -80.16 11.68 45.56
CA THR A 856 -78.91 11.24 44.95
C THR A 856 -78.64 11.98 43.64
N MET A 857 -77.39 12.42 43.41
CA MET A 857 -77.05 13.13 42.16
C MET A 857 -77.12 12.22 40.93
N LEU A 858 -76.80 10.94 41.07
CA LEU A 858 -77.00 9.92 40.04
C LEU A 858 -78.05 8.90 40.48
N ASP A 859 -78.65 8.24 39.50
CA ASP A 859 -79.49 7.07 39.71
C ASP A 859 -78.68 5.77 39.78
N SER A 860 -79.27 4.72 40.35
CA SER A 860 -78.61 3.42 40.54
C SER A 860 -78.13 2.78 39.23
N LEU A 861 -78.86 2.93 38.13
CA LEU A 861 -78.50 2.40 36.81
C LEU A 861 -77.28 3.11 36.22
N THR A 862 -77.05 4.37 36.60
CA THR A 862 -75.89 5.13 36.18
C THR A 862 -74.70 4.90 37.11
N GLU A 863 -74.93 4.87 38.43
CA GLU A 863 -73.89 4.68 39.46
C GLU A 863 -73.32 3.25 39.51
N THR A 864 -74.11 2.22 39.18
CA THR A 864 -73.70 0.80 39.17
C THR A 864 -73.54 0.20 37.77
N ASN A 865 -74.02 0.90 36.74
CA ASN A 865 -74.24 0.38 35.38
C ASN A 865 -75.18 -0.85 35.28
N GLN A 866 -75.89 -1.22 36.35
CA GLN A 866 -76.80 -2.39 36.42
C GLN A 866 -78.26 -1.97 36.66
N CYS A 867 -79.20 -2.78 36.17
CA CYS A 867 -80.64 -2.59 36.34
C CYS A 867 -81.12 -3.41 37.56
N LEU A 868 -81.85 -2.79 38.50
CA LEU A 868 -82.14 -3.41 39.80
C LEU A 868 -83.58 -3.93 39.88
N THR A 869 -83.78 -5.16 40.37
CA THR A 869 -85.10 -5.65 40.79
C THR A 869 -85.61 -4.87 42.00
N PHE A 870 -86.88 -5.01 42.40
CA PHE A 870 -87.41 -4.29 43.56
C PHE A 870 -86.66 -4.63 44.86
N GLU A 871 -86.29 -5.89 45.03
CA GLU A 871 -85.50 -6.35 46.19
C GLU A 871 -84.06 -5.84 46.15
N SER A 872 -83.40 -5.90 44.98
CA SER A 872 -82.06 -5.32 44.80
C SER A 872 -82.07 -3.80 44.98
N ALA A 873 -83.17 -3.11 44.63
CA ALA A 873 -83.36 -1.68 44.83
C ALA A 873 -83.47 -1.31 46.32
N LEU A 874 -84.24 -2.07 47.11
CA LEU A 874 -84.31 -1.91 48.56
C LEU A 874 -82.93 -2.13 49.21
N ASN A 875 -82.24 -3.21 48.84
CA ASN A 875 -80.91 -3.52 49.38
C ASN A 875 -79.84 -2.48 48.98
N TYR A 876 -79.85 -1.99 47.73
CA TYR A 876 -78.98 -0.90 47.26
C TYR A 876 -79.18 0.37 48.09
N VAL A 877 -80.43 0.75 48.36
CA VAL A 877 -80.79 1.94 49.16
C VAL A 877 -80.37 1.78 50.62
N ASN A 878 -80.63 0.62 51.23
CA ASN A 878 -80.24 0.33 52.63
C ASN A 878 -78.71 0.32 52.84
N GLN A 879 -77.93 0.07 51.78
CA GLN A 879 -76.46 0.08 51.81
C GLN A 879 -75.86 1.41 51.31
N LEU A 880 -76.70 2.38 50.93
CA LEU A 880 -76.24 3.64 50.38
C LEU A 880 -75.75 4.57 51.49
N ASN A 881 -74.51 5.04 51.38
CA ASN A 881 -73.90 6.02 52.28
C ASN A 881 -73.43 7.26 51.51
N THR A 882 -74.20 7.66 50.49
CA THR A 882 -73.89 8.86 49.69
C THR A 882 -74.12 10.12 50.51
N GLY A 883 -73.19 11.07 50.40
CA GLY A 883 -73.28 12.36 51.08
C GLY A 883 -73.10 12.34 52.61
N GLY A 884 -72.91 11.17 53.23
CA GLY A 884 -72.94 11.01 54.69
C GLY A 884 -74.34 10.84 55.28
N HIS A 885 -75.38 10.73 54.44
CA HIS A 885 -76.73 10.35 54.88
C HIS A 885 -76.83 8.82 54.94
N SER A 886 -77.41 8.30 56.02
CA SER A 886 -77.75 6.87 56.19
C SER A 886 -79.25 6.59 56.09
N THR A 887 -80.09 7.63 55.96
CA THR A 887 -81.55 7.57 55.94
C THR A 887 -82.12 7.57 54.51
N TRP A 888 -81.36 7.04 53.55
CA TRP A 888 -81.84 6.89 52.17
C TRP A 888 -83.02 5.92 52.11
N ARG A 889 -84.04 6.28 51.34
CA ARG A 889 -85.22 5.45 51.08
C ARG A 889 -85.66 5.51 49.62
N LEU A 890 -86.51 4.56 49.22
CA LEU A 890 -87.29 4.72 48.00
C LEU A 890 -88.26 5.91 48.17
N PRO A 891 -88.38 6.79 47.18
CA PRO A 891 -89.35 7.88 47.16
C PRO A 891 -90.78 7.34 46.94
N THR A 892 -91.78 8.09 47.37
CA THR A 892 -93.18 7.89 46.97
C THR A 892 -93.40 8.31 45.51
N VAL A 893 -94.53 7.92 44.91
CA VAL A 893 -94.88 8.37 43.54
C VAL A 893 -95.14 9.87 43.51
N LYS A 894 -95.67 10.44 44.60
CA LYS A 894 -95.80 11.90 44.74
C LYS A 894 -94.43 12.58 44.69
N GLU A 895 -93.50 12.18 45.56
CA GLU A 895 -92.16 12.80 45.60
C GLU A 895 -91.43 12.72 44.26
N LEU A 896 -91.46 11.55 43.58
CA LEU A 896 -90.90 11.42 42.23
C LEU A 896 -91.62 12.28 41.19
N SER A 897 -92.94 12.41 41.27
CA SER A 897 -93.71 13.28 40.37
C SER A 897 -93.33 14.75 40.59
N ASP A 898 -93.16 15.17 41.84
CA ASP A 898 -92.84 16.56 42.21
C ASP A 898 -91.42 16.97 41.77
N ILE A 899 -90.44 16.04 41.77
CA ILE A 899 -89.08 16.33 41.27
C ILE A 899 -88.92 16.13 39.74
N LEU A 900 -89.65 15.19 39.10
CA LEU A 900 -89.48 14.88 37.67
C LEU A 900 -90.47 15.56 36.71
N LYS A 901 -91.59 16.12 37.19
CA LYS A 901 -92.58 16.81 36.33
C LYS A 901 -92.60 18.33 36.53
N THR A 902 -92.65 18.79 37.77
CA THR A 902 -92.76 20.21 38.12
C THR A 902 -91.54 20.98 37.60
N GLN A 903 -91.77 22.04 36.82
CA GLN A 903 -90.69 22.79 36.21
C GLN A 903 -90.09 23.84 37.16
N PRO A 904 -88.75 24.01 37.19
CA PRO A 904 -87.76 23.19 36.47
C PRO A 904 -87.62 21.79 37.09
N ALA A 905 -87.64 20.77 36.22
CA ALA A 905 -87.54 19.36 36.62
C ALA A 905 -86.08 18.90 36.76
N PHE A 906 -85.83 17.86 37.59
CA PHE A 906 -84.49 17.34 37.81
C PHE A 906 -83.96 16.54 36.59
N PRO A 907 -82.72 16.78 36.14
CA PRO A 907 -82.16 16.11 34.97
C PRO A 907 -81.66 14.70 35.29
N VAL A 908 -82.47 13.69 34.98
CA VAL A 908 -82.10 12.27 35.11
C VAL A 908 -81.40 11.70 33.86
N SER A 909 -80.74 10.56 34.04
CA SER A 909 -80.05 9.82 32.97
C SER A 909 -81.02 9.33 31.89
N PRO A 910 -80.81 9.60 30.58
CA PRO A 910 -81.66 9.09 29.50
C PRO A 910 -81.69 7.56 29.38
N ARG A 911 -80.84 6.82 30.12
CA ARG A 911 -80.88 5.36 30.21
C ARG A 911 -81.99 4.87 31.15
N SER A 912 -82.38 5.70 32.12
CA SER A 912 -83.30 5.36 33.20
C SER A 912 -84.74 5.55 32.76
N LYS A 913 -85.28 4.51 32.10
CA LYS A 913 -86.64 4.50 31.53
C LYS A 913 -87.72 4.77 32.58
N TRP A 914 -87.52 4.27 33.80
CA TRP A 914 -88.47 4.38 34.90
C TRP A 914 -87.80 4.16 36.27
N PHE A 915 -88.46 4.65 37.32
CA PHE A 915 -87.98 4.61 38.70
C PHE A 915 -88.91 3.82 39.64
N TRP A 916 -88.31 3.04 40.52
CA TRP A 916 -88.98 2.39 41.65
C TRP A 916 -89.53 3.41 42.65
N THR A 917 -90.67 3.10 43.26
CA THR A 917 -91.23 3.87 44.38
C THR A 917 -91.48 2.97 45.59
N SER A 918 -91.76 3.57 46.75
CA SER A 918 -92.18 2.87 47.97
C SER A 918 -93.64 2.39 47.97
N GLU A 919 -94.46 2.78 46.98
CA GLU A 919 -95.90 2.46 46.95
C GLU A 919 -96.16 1.06 46.37
N THR A 920 -96.25 0.05 47.24
CA THR A 920 -96.64 -1.32 46.85
C THR A 920 -98.12 -1.59 47.08
N TYR A 921 -98.76 -2.36 46.20
CA TYR A 921 -100.13 -2.83 46.36
C TYR A 921 -100.29 -4.28 45.88
N TRP A 922 -101.38 -4.94 46.28
CA TRP A 922 -101.68 -6.31 45.89
C TRP A 922 -102.81 -6.32 44.86
N HIS A 923 -102.63 -7.08 43.77
CA HIS A 923 -103.69 -7.35 42.80
C HIS A 923 -103.98 -8.86 42.81
N GLY A 924 -104.92 -9.27 43.67
CA GLY A 924 -105.03 -10.67 44.08
C GLY A 924 -103.74 -11.12 44.76
N TRP A 925 -103.22 -12.30 44.37
CA TRP A 925 -102.00 -12.88 44.93
C TRP A 925 -100.69 -12.22 44.48
N ASN A 926 -100.73 -11.30 43.50
CA ASN A 926 -99.53 -10.66 42.95
C ASN A 926 -99.23 -9.33 43.65
N LYS A 927 -98.02 -9.20 44.22
CA LYS A 927 -97.49 -7.92 44.70
C LYS A 927 -96.94 -7.10 43.54
N ASN A 928 -97.57 -5.96 43.29
CA ASN A 928 -97.13 -4.96 42.32
C ASN A 928 -96.61 -3.72 43.05
N ILE A 929 -95.79 -2.94 42.36
CA ILE A 929 -95.27 -1.66 42.83
C ILE A 929 -95.66 -0.60 41.80
N TYR A 930 -96.09 0.56 42.27
CA TYR A 930 -96.20 1.70 41.39
C TYR A 930 -94.82 2.24 41.05
N ILE A 931 -94.64 2.59 39.78
CA ILE A 931 -93.42 3.16 39.22
C ILE A 931 -93.75 4.45 38.48
N LEU A 932 -92.76 5.31 38.34
CA LEU A 932 -92.86 6.49 37.48
C LEU A 932 -92.03 6.24 36.22
N THR A 933 -92.70 6.16 35.07
CA THR A 933 -92.11 5.79 33.77
C THR A 933 -92.21 6.91 32.75
N SER A 934 -91.21 7.05 31.88
CA SER A 934 -91.18 8.09 30.84
C SER A 934 -91.72 7.55 29.51
N LYS A 935 -92.70 8.26 28.93
CA LYS A 935 -93.12 8.08 27.52
C LYS A 935 -92.43 9.05 26.56
N GLY A 936 -91.57 9.93 27.07
CA GLY A 936 -90.87 10.97 26.30
C GLY A 936 -90.30 12.06 27.22
N PRO A 937 -89.51 13.01 26.69
CA PRO A 937 -88.88 14.07 27.49
C PRO A 937 -89.91 14.85 28.31
N GLY A 938 -89.78 14.84 29.64
CA GLY A 938 -90.70 15.48 30.59
C GLY A 938 -92.03 14.74 30.86
N ASN A 939 -92.45 13.83 29.98
CA ASN A 939 -93.72 13.12 30.09
C ASN A 939 -93.59 11.84 30.93
N TRP A 940 -93.89 11.97 32.22
CA TRP A 940 -93.84 10.91 33.23
C TRP A 940 -95.23 10.46 33.69
N GLU A 941 -95.47 9.14 33.72
CA GLU A 941 -96.75 8.54 34.11
C GLU A 941 -96.60 7.52 35.25
N LYS A 942 -97.65 7.40 36.09
CA LYS A 942 -97.77 6.36 37.13
C LYS A 942 -98.29 5.08 36.49
N VAL A 943 -97.49 4.02 36.53
CA VAL A 943 -97.81 2.68 36.02
C VAL A 943 -97.50 1.66 37.11
N SER A 944 -98.04 0.45 37.05
CA SER A 944 -97.69 -0.64 37.96
C SER A 944 -96.92 -1.75 37.26
N VAL A 945 -95.95 -2.34 37.97
CA VAL A 945 -95.16 -3.50 37.51
C VAL A 945 -94.96 -4.50 38.66
N GLY A 946 -94.64 -5.75 38.31
CA GLY A 946 -94.34 -6.80 39.28
C GLY A 946 -92.92 -6.71 39.85
N VAL A 947 -92.71 -7.27 41.05
CA VAL A 947 -91.42 -7.24 41.79
C VAL A 947 -90.19 -7.78 41.04
N LYS A 948 -90.40 -8.60 39.99
CA LYS A 948 -89.33 -9.26 39.21
C LYS A 948 -88.79 -8.42 38.03
N GLU A 949 -89.49 -7.36 37.63
CA GLU A 949 -88.97 -6.42 36.63
C GLU A 949 -87.71 -5.71 37.15
N CYS A 950 -86.92 -5.09 36.27
CA CYS A 950 -85.76 -4.29 36.67
C CYS A 950 -85.92 -2.81 36.30
N GLY A 951 -85.58 -1.93 37.23
CA GLY A 951 -85.72 -0.48 37.11
C GLY A 951 -84.53 0.28 37.70
N SER A 952 -84.64 1.60 37.67
CA SER A 952 -83.67 2.51 38.29
C SER A 952 -84.16 3.00 39.66
N VAL A 953 -83.24 3.46 40.50
CA VAL A 953 -83.56 4.15 41.76
C VAL A 953 -82.94 5.54 41.73
N LEU A 954 -83.76 6.55 41.98
CA LEU A 954 -83.34 7.89 42.38
C LEU A 954 -83.72 8.00 43.86
N ALA A 955 -82.74 7.84 44.77
CA ALA A 955 -83.05 7.70 46.20
C ALA A 955 -83.22 9.08 46.86
N VAL A 956 -84.03 9.12 47.92
CA VAL A 956 -84.35 10.34 48.67
C VAL A 956 -84.04 10.16 50.16
N SER A 957 -83.65 11.24 50.81
CA SER A 957 -83.40 11.39 52.24
C SER A 957 -84.03 12.72 52.70
N GLN A 958 -84.33 12.81 54.00
CA GLN A 958 -84.84 14.01 54.67
C GLN A 958 -83.70 14.68 55.44
#